data_AF-A0A7L3QFZ2-F1
#
_entry.id   AF-A0A7L3QFZ2-F1
#
_cell.length_a   1.000
_cell.length_b   1.000
_cell.length_c   1.000
_cell.angle_alpha   90.00
_cell.angle_beta   90.00
_cell.angle_gamma   90.00
#
_symmetry.space_group_name_H-M   'P 1'
#
loop_
_entity.id
_entity.type
_entity.pdbx_description
1 polymer ?
#
loop_
_entity_poly.entity_id
_entity_poly.type
_entity_poly.pdbx_seq_one_letter_code
_entity_poly.pdbx_strand_id
1 'polypeptide(L)'
;MALPVAEWQARSARLWAALDPALRERLAAASLHDAVRLGCDLLREEEAALVRLSHRARTDKEPEAASWYREQGNREFKRGQYQAALRLYSKAASHQLPGSPEVSVCFANRSAALLHLGHFEVCLEDIGRAESHGYPDRLLPKVLLRKAECLLCLERLQEAQDILRVLESKIALDGVMTTHLTRLKKLNQLKVKLGEKERCSEPAQEARGGIQGEPEIWEENSRISGASSSLSLRFDAERGRHLVASQDIVPGQSLVKEEAFVSVLCPGESLPLQDGDTAWDTRATSADLYCHRCLRQLLASVPCQGCSYAKYCSQDCADRAWQQYHRTECSLGALLLTLGVFCHVALRTVLLAGFAEVSRLVEWSHRGDKNLQNPEARCKSVSDAGAGSRGIPGCGSNGRYQSSYQALFHLLPHTEQHSPEHKFLCTLSVVALCKQLQAAGLEAAVLNQESPQQWSKPKSCGKTSDELSPELKTVAEAMLRHVLQLQCNAQAITVMQELGPGDGAVVDKKPVRLATAFFPVLSLLNHSCCPNTSVSFSGTAATVRASQPISSGQEVLHCYGPHWCRMRVAERQQLLTQYFFKCRCRACLEELEPGVKSVVSIRNSFCCPKCQAQMQGEEDTLCCSNEACATSASREHLSGRLQDLQQQIKKALDLLRVGKAGKA
;
A
#
# COMPACT_ATOMS: atom_id res chain seq x y z
N MET A 1 -12.25 3.57 3.20
CA MET A 1 -12.90 2.25 3.02
C MET A 1 -12.09 1.12 3.65
N ALA A 2 -11.74 1.27 4.94
CA ALA A 2 -11.12 0.18 5.69
C ALA A 2 -12.15 -0.90 6.02
N LEU A 3 -13.31 -0.45 6.51
CA LEU A 3 -14.50 -1.24 6.78
C LEU A 3 -15.37 -1.43 5.53
N PRO A 4 -16.37 -2.33 5.57
CA PRO A 4 -17.33 -2.53 4.48
C PRO A 4 -18.01 -1.25 3.99
N VAL A 5 -18.65 -1.31 2.81
CA VAL A 5 -19.46 -0.19 2.30
C VAL A 5 -20.56 0.21 3.29
N ALA A 6 -20.95 1.48 3.27
CA ALA A 6 -21.85 2.07 4.27
C ALA A 6 -23.21 1.34 4.34
N GLU A 7 -23.71 0.84 3.21
CA GLU A 7 -24.95 0.08 3.13
C GLU A 7 -24.88 -1.24 3.90
N TRP A 8 -23.72 -1.93 3.83
CA TRP A 8 -23.50 -3.15 4.61
C TRP A 8 -23.36 -2.85 6.10
N GLN A 9 -22.64 -1.77 6.46
CA GLN A 9 -22.54 -1.32 7.85
C GLN A 9 -23.93 -1.00 8.43
N ALA A 10 -24.74 -0.24 7.70
CA ALA A 10 -26.09 0.13 8.12
C ALA A 10 -27.02 -1.10 8.24
N ARG A 11 -26.87 -2.07 7.33
CA ARG A 11 -27.62 -3.33 7.38
C ARG A 11 -27.22 -4.17 8.59
N SER A 12 -25.92 -4.35 8.83
CA SER A 12 -25.40 -5.02 10.03
C SER A 12 -25.86 -4.34 11.33
N ALA A 13 -25.89 -3.01 11.38
CA ALA A 13 -26.36 -2.27 12.55
C ALA A 13 -27.86 -2.49 12.82
N ARG A 14 -28.69 -2.55 11.76
CA ARG A 14 -30.13 -2.88 11.90
C ARG A 14 -30.35 -4.30 12.40
N LEU A 15 -29.58 -5.27 11.87
CA LEU A 15 -29.64 -6.65 12.35
C LEU A 15 -29.29 -6.71 13.83
N TRP A 16 -28.17 -6.09 14.23
CA TRP A 16 -27.74 -6.05 15.63
C TRP A 16 -28.83 -5.47 16.54
N ALA A 17 -29.43 -4.35 16.15
CA ALA A 17 -30.49 -3.70 16.92
C ALA A 17 -31.77 -4.57 17.04
N ALA A 18 -32.03 -5.44 16.07
CA ALA A 18 -33.17 -6.34 16.07
C ALA A 18 -32.95 -7.64 16.86
N LEU A 19 -31.70 -7.94 17.27
CA LEU A 19 -31.41 -9.14 18.04
C LEU A 19 -31.97 -9.06 19.46
N ASP A 20 -32.46 -10.20 19.94
CA ASP A 20 -32.85 -10.39 21.33
C ASP A 20 -31.72 -9.94 22.29
N PRO A 21 -32.03 -9.19 23.37
CA PRO A 21 -31.02 -8.71 24.31
C PRO A 21 -30.08 -9.80 24.85
N ALA A 22 -30.59 -11.00 25.17
CA ALA A 22 -29.76 -12.09 25.68
C ALA A 22 -28.80 -12.62 24.62
N LEU A 23 -29.22 -12.62 23.34
CA LEU A 23 -28.33 -12.98 22.23
C LEU A 23 -27.25 -11.91 22.00
N ARG A 24 -27.57 -10.62 22.14
CA ARG A 24 -26.57 -9.53 22.07
C ARG A 24 -25.52 -9.65 23.17
N GLU A 25 -25.92 -9.93 24.40
CA GLU A 25 -24.99 -10.15 25.51
C GLU A 25 -24.09 -11.37 25.25
N ARG A 26 -24.66 -12.47 24.75
CA ARG A 26 -23.91 -13.66 24.36
C ARG A 26 -22.88 -13.37 23.26
N LEU A 27 -23.26 -12.60 22.23
CA LEU A 27 -22.35 -12.21 21.14
C LEU A 27 -21.25 -11.25 21.62
N ALA A 28 -21.59 -10.32 22.51
CA ALA A 28 -20.63 -9.38 23.08
C ALA A 28 -19.51 -10.12 23.84
N ALA A 29 -19.89 -11.10 24.67
CA ALA A 29 -18.98 -11.92 25.46
C ALA A 29 -18.40 -13.15 24.71
N ALA A 30 -18.80 -13.38 23.46
CA ALA A 30 -18.38 -14.56 22.70
C ALA A 30 -16.88 -14.54 22.43
N SER A 31 -16.26 -15.73 22.55
CA SER A 31 -14.95 -16.00 21.95
C SER A 31 -15.02 -15.79 20.43
N LEU A 32 -13.87 -15.59 19.77
CA LEU A 32 -13.86 -15.45 18.31
C LEU A 32 -14.45 -16.69 17.62
N HIS A 33 -14.15 -17.88 18.16
CA HIS A 33 -14.72 -19.15 17.72
C HIS A 33 -16.25 -19.17 17.81
N ASP A 34 -16.79 -18.82 18.97
CA ASP A 34 -18.24 -18.80 19.20
C ASP A 34 -18.93 -17.72 18.36
N ALA A 35 -18.29 -16.55 18.19
CA ALA A 35 -18.80 -15.48 17.36
C ALA A 35 -18.94 -15.93 15.90
N VAL A 36 -17.93 -16.62 15.34
CA VAL A 36 -18.00 -17.20 13.99
C VAL A 36 -19.17 -18.19 13.88
N ARG A 37 -19.32 -19.10 14.85
CA ARG A 37 -20.42 -20.08 14.86
C ARG A 37 -21.79 -19.39 14.87
N LEU A 38 -22.01 -18.44 15.77
CA LEU A 38 -23.27 -17.69 15.85
C LEU A 38 -23.51 -16.84 14.60
N GLY A 39 -22.45 -16.26 14.03
CA GLY A 39 -22.52 -15.48 12.80
C GLY A 39 -22.99 -16.29 11.59
N CYS A 40 -22.66 -17.58 11.50
CA CYS A 40 -23.15 -18.47 10.42
C CYS A 40 -24.67 -18.57 10.40
N ASP A 41 -25.30 -18.61 11.57
CA ASP A 41 -26.75 -18.70 11.71
C ASP A 41 -27.43 -17.36 11.37
N LEU A 42 -26.85 -16.26 11.86
CA LEU A 42 -27.40 -14.92 11.70
C LEU A 42 -27.26 -14.35 10.28
N LEU A 43 -26.30 -14.84 9.49
CA LEU A 43 -26.08 -14.34 8.15
C LEU A 43 -27.12 -14.82 7.12
N ARG A 44 -27.81 -15.95 7.36
CA ARG A 44 -28.58 -16.67 6.32
C ARG A 44 -29.58 -15.78 5.56
N GLU A 45 -30.27 -14.87 6.25
CA GLU A 45 -31.28 -13.99 5.65
C GLU A 45 -30.67 -12.82 4.83
N GLU A 46 -29.36 -12.61 4.97
CA GLU A 46 -28.65 -11.40 4.54
C GLU A 46 -27.70 -11.66 3.36
N GLU A 47 -27.37 -12.93 3.11
CA GLU A 47 -26.44 -13.35 2.06
C GLU A 47 -26.86 -12.83 0.69
N ALA A 48 -28.14 -12.99 0.32
CA ALA A 48 -28.65 -12.53 -0.97
C ALA A 48 -28.55 -11.00 -1.11
N ALA A 49 -28.71 -10.24 -0.02
CA ALA A 49 -28.58 -8.80 -0.05
C ALA A 49 -27.12 -8.36 -0.23
N LEU A 50 -26.18 -9.04 0.45
CA LEU A 50 -24.75 -8.78 0.29
C LEU A 50 -24.25 -9.12 -1.12
N VAL A 51 -24.71 -10.22 -1.71
CA VAL A 51 -24.38 -10.57 -3.10
C VAL A 51 -24.90 -9.50 -4.08
N ARG A 52 -26.13 -9.00 -3.88
CA ARG A 52 -26.63 -7.87 -4.69
C ARG A 52 -25.80 -6.60 -4.51
N LEU A 53 -25.39 -6.29 -3.28
CA LEU A 53 -24.51 -5.15 -3.01
C LEU A 53 -23.15 -5.32 -3.71
N SER A 54 -22.59 -6.53 -3.73
CA SER A 54 -21.27 -6.76 -4.31
C SER A 54 -21.22 -6.59 -5.82
N HIS A 55 -22.30 -6.90 -6.55
CA HIS A 55 -22.39 -6.69 -8.00
C HIS A 55 -22.17 -5.23 -8.43
N ARG A 56 -22.30 -4.24 -7.53
CA ARG A 56 -21.95 -2.84 -7.81
C ARG A 56 -20.45 -2.65 -8.03
N ALA A 57 -19.61 -3.45 -7.40
CA ALA A 57 -18.17 -3.47 -7.61
C ALA A 57 -17.84 -4.37 -8.80
N ARG A 58 -17.96 -3.84 -10.03
CA ARG A 58 -17.72 -4.61 -11.27
C ARG A 58 -16.24 -4.96 -11.39
N THR A 59 -15.91 -6.24 -11.19
CA THR A 59 -14.54 -6.77 -11.36
C THR A 59 -14.41 -7.74 -12.52
N ASP A 60 -15.52 -7.99 -13.23
CA ASP A 60 -15.55 -8.92 -14.36
C ASP A 60 -14.96 -8.31 -15.63
N LYS A 61 -14.52 -9.18 -16.53
CA LYS A 61 -14.07 -8.80 -17.86
C LYS A 61 -15.27 -8.58 -18.77
N GLU A 62 -15.28 -7.45 -19.47
CA GLU A 62 -16.41 -7.01 -20.29
C GLU A 62 -15.89 -6.60 -21.67
N PRO A 63 -16.07 -7.42 -22.71
CA PRO A 63 -15.58 -7.11 -24.06
C PRO A 63 -16.07 -5.76 -24.60
N GLU A 64 -17.30 -5.37 -24.27
CA GLU A 64 -17.86 -4.07 -24.66
C GLU A 64 -17.10 -2.90 -24.00
N ALA A 65 -16.78 -3.03 -22.71
CA ALA A 65 -15.94 -2.07 -21.99
C ALA A 65 -14.55 -1.97 -22.62
N ALA A 66 -13.97 -3.13 -23.00
CA ALA A 66 -12.66 -3.18 -23.64
C ALA A 66 -12.66 -2.40 -24.97
N SER A 67 -13.70 -2.56 -25.80
CA SER A 67 -13.82 -1.80 -27.05
C SER A 67 -13.99 -0.31 -26.78
N TRP A 68 -14.85 0.06 -25.83
CA TRP A 68 -15.10 1.46 -25.49
C TRP A 68 -13.84 2.17 -25.00
N TYR A 69 -13.10 1.58 -24.05
CA TYR A 69 -11.84 2.16 -23.55
C TYR A 69 -10.80 2.30 -24.65
N ARG A 70 -10.70 1.31 -25.55
CA ARG A 70 -9.79 1.37 -26.70
C ARG A 70 -10.15 2.53 -27.64
N GLU A 71 -11.44 2.75 -27.89
CA GLU A 71 -11.91 3.86 -28.72
C GLU A 71 -11.66 5.22 -28.07
N GLN A 72 -11.91 5.36 -26.75
CA GLN A 72 -11.52 6.57 -26.03
C GLN A 72 -10.01 6.80 -26.09
N GLY A 73 -9.21 5.73 -25.91
CA GLY A 73 -7.76 5.79 -26.03
C GLY A 73 -7.31 6.28 -27.40
N ASN A 74 -7.96 5.82 -28.47
CA ASN A 74 -7.69 6.30 -29.83
C ASN A 74 -8.02 7.78 -30.00
N ARG A 75 -9.08 8.30 -29.36
CA ARG A 75 -9.44 9.73 -29.40
C ARG A 75 -8.39 10.57 -28.68
N GLU A 76 -7.98 10.17 -27.48
CA GLU A 76 -6.94 10.86 -26.70
C GLU A 76 -5.58 10.82 -27.40
N PHE A 77 -5.25 9.69 -28.04
CA PHE A 77 -4.03 9.58 -28.84
C PHE A 77 -4.01 10.56 -30.00
N LYS A 78 -5.13 10.70 -30.73
CA LYS A 78 -5.27 11.68 -31.83
C LYS A 78 -5.17 13.14 -31.33
N ARG A 79 -5.53 13.40 -30.07
CA ARG A 79 -5.40 14.71 -29.41
C ARG A 79 -3.97 14.99 -28.90
N GLY A 80 -3.02 14.05 -29.07
CA GLY A 80 -1.67 14.16 -28.52
C GLY A 80 -1.60 13.91 -27.01
N GLN A 81 -2.70 13.50 -26.38
CA GLN A 81 -2.77 13.21 -24.94
C GLN A 81 -2.30 11.77 -24.66
N TYR A 82 -1.03 11.51 -24.91
CA TYR A 82 -0.47 10.15 -24.88
C TYR A 82 -0.57 9.48 -23.51
N GLN A 83 -0.38 10.23 -22.42
CA GLN A 83 -0.52 9.70 -21.06
C GLN A 83 -1.96 9.26 -20.75
N ALA A 84 -2.96 10.00 -21.24
CA ALA A 84 -4.36 9.61 -21.11
C ALA A 84 -4.69 8.39 -21.99
N ALA A 85 -4.20 8.37 -23.23
CA ALA A 85 -4.35 7.23 -24.13
C ALA A 85 -3.74 5.95 -23.54
N LEU A 86 -2.54 6.04 -22.95
CA LEU A 86 -1.84 4.93 -22.29
C LEU A 86 -2.69 4.25 -21.20
N ARG A 87 -3.33 5.07 -20.35
CA ARG A 87 -4.22 4.60 -19.28
C ARG A 87 -5.46 3.91 -19.86
N LEU A 88 -6.07 4.50 -20.88
CA LEU A 88 -7.26 3.95 -21.53
C LEU A 88 -6.97 2.63 -22.25
N TYR A 89 -5.82 2.50 -22.94
CA TYR A 89 -5.41 1.23 -23.53
C TYR A 89 -5.11 0.16 -22.48
N SER A 90 -4.58 0.54 -21.32
CA SER A 90 -4.39 -0.40 -20.20
C SER A 90 -5.70 -0.88 -19.61
N LYS A 91 -6.71 0.00 -19.46
CA LYS A 91 -8.07 -0.38 -19.09
C LYS A 91 -8.73 -1.28 -20.15
N ALA A 92 -8.54 -0.98 -21.43
CA ALA A 92 -9.02 -1.83 -22.51
C ALA A 92 -8.46 -3.25 -22.39
N ALA A 93 -7.13 -3.38 -22.21
CA ALA A 93 -6.48 -4.66 -22.03
C ALA A 93 -6.99 -5.42 -20.79
N SER A 94 -7.33 -4.75 -19.69
CA SER A 94 -7.82 -5.42 -18.48
C SER A 94 -9.22 -6.02 -18.63
N HIS A 95 -10.06 -5.49 -19.52
CA HIS A 95 -11.39 -6.06 -19.80
C HIS A 95 -11.41 -7.13 -20.90
N GLN A 96 -10.29 -7.38 -21.61
CA GLN A 96 -10.24 -8.45 -22.61
C GLN A 96 -10.28 -9.84 -21.98
N LEU A 97 -11.00 -10.76 -22.64
CA LEU A 97 -11.10 -12.15 -22.24
C LEU A 97 -9.77 -12.90 -22.49
N PRO A 98 -9.46 -13.95 -21.70
CA PRO A 98 -8.29 -14.78 -21.95
C PRO A 98 -8.25 -15.34 -23.37
N GLY A 99 -7.08 -15.27 -24.02
CA GLY A 99 -6.88 -15.78 -25.37
C GLY A 99 -7.50 -14.94 -26.49
N SER A 100 -8.18 -13.83 -26.18
CA SER A 100 -8.70 -12.89 -27.18
C SER A 100 -7.53 -12.26 -27.96
N PRO A 101 -7.49 -12.36 -29.30
CA PRO A 101 -6.47 -11.69 -30.11
C PRO A 101 -6.56 -10.16 -30.01
N GLU A 102 -7.70 -9.61 -29.59
CA GLU A 102 -7.89 -8.16 -29.40
C GLU A 102 -7.00 -7.56 -28.30
N VAL A 103 -6.52 -8.37 -27.34
CA VAL A 103 -5.55 -7.92 -26.33
C VAL A 103 -4.22 -7.53 -26.96
N SER A 104 -3.80 -8.21 -28.03
CA SER A 104 -2.59 -7.88 -28.78
C SER A 104 -2.66 -6.47 -29.39
N VAL A 105 -3.86 -6.08 -29.85
CA VAL A 105 -4.13 -4.76 -30.41
C VAL A 105 -4.09 -3.70 -29.31
N CYS A 106 -4.55 -4.02 -28.10
CA CYS A 106 -4.45 -3.12 -26.95
C CYS A 106 -2.98 -2.84 -26.61
N PHE A 107 -2.12 -3.87 -26.54
CA PHE A 107 -0.68 -3.71 -26.32
C PHE A 107 0.02 -2.97 -27.48
N ALA A 108 -0.38 -3.24 -28.72
CA ALA A 108 0.14 -2.52 -29.89
C ALA A 108 -0.27 -1.04 -29.89
N ASN A 109 -1.48 -0.69 -29.44
CA ASN A 109 -1.88 0.70 -29.30
C ASN A 109 -1.17 1.38 -28.12
N ARG A 110 -1.00 0.66 -27.01
CA ARG A 110 -0.31 1.15 -25.82
C ARG A 110 1.17 1.44 -26.07
N SER A 111 1.88 0.55 -26.79
CA SER A 111 3.25 0.81 -27.24
C SER A 111 3.35 2.04 -28.14
N ALA A 112 2.30 2.40 -28.89
CA ALA A 112 2.28 3.66 -29.65
C ALA A 112 2.40 4.87 -28.73
N ALA A 113 1.61 4.90 -27.66
CA ALA A 113 1.65 5.97 -26.68
C ALA A 113 3.00 6.00 -25.94
N LEU A 114 3.54 4.83 -25.56
CA LEU A 114 4.84 4.72 -24.90
C LEU A 114 6.00 5.26 -25.76
N LEU A 115 5.99 5.00 -27.08
CA LEU A 115 6.99 5.56 -27.99
C LEU A 115 6.96 7.10 -27.96
N HIS A 116 5.78 7.71 -28.06
CA HIS A 116 5.64 9.17 -28.03
C HIS A 116 6.01 9.79 -26.67
N LEU A 117 5.90 9.02 -25.59
CA LEU A 117 6.33 9.42 -24.24
C LEU A 117 7.82 9.16 -23.97
N GLY A 118 8.57 8.57 -24.91
CA GLY A 118 9.99 8.27 -24.76
C GLY A 118 10.30 7.07 -23.86
N HIS A 119 9.30 6.27 -23.46
CA HIS A 119 9.49 5.06 -22.65
C HIS A 119 9.85 3.86 -23.53
N PHE A 120 11.06 3.88 -24.11
CA PHE A 120 11.46 2.93 -25.16
C PHE A 120 11.53 1.47 -24.69
N GLU A 121 12.09 1.18 -23.51
CA GLU A 121 12.17 -0.20 -23.01
C GLU A 121 10.78 -0.80 -22.75
N VAL A 122 9.89 -0.06 -22.07
CA VAL A 122 8.51 -0.50 -21.82
C VAL A 122 7.73 -0.65 -23.13
N CYS A 123 8.03 0.18 -24.13
CA CYS A 123 7.46 0.06 -25.46
C CYS A 123 7.87 -1.27 -26.14
N LEU A 124 9.14 -1.67 -26.04
CA LEU A 124 9.62 -2.97 -26.56
C LEU A 124 8.94 -4.15 -25.86
N GLU A 125 8.74 -4.07 -24.54
CA GLU A 125 8.00 -5.10 -23.80
C GLU A 125 6.56 -5.26 -24.31
N ASP A 126 5.84 -4.15 -24.53
CA ASP A 126 4.48 -4.18 -25.04
C ASP A 126 4.39 -4.68 -26.48
N ILE A 127 5.41 -4.40 -27.32
CA ILE A 127 5.51 -5.01 -28.65
C ILE A 127 5.67 -6.53 -28.53
N GLY A 128 6.56 -7.00 -27.65
CA GLY A 128 6.72 -8.43 -27.38
C GLY A 128 5.43 -9.08 -26.84
N ARG A 129 4.68 -8.39 -25.97
CA ARG A 129 3.35 -8.84 -25.50
C ARG A 129 2.33 -8.91 -26.63
N ALA A 130 2.34 -7.94 -27.55
CA ALA A 130 1.45 -7.98 -28.71
C ALA A 130 1.78 -9.20 -29.60
N GLU A 131 3.07 -9.41 -29.92
CA GLU A 131 3.56 -10.55 -30.70
C GLU A 131 3.15 -11.89 -30.05
N SER A 132 3.34 -12.05 -28.74
CA SER A 132 3.00 -13.29 -28.03
C SER A 132 1.50 -13.60 -27.97
N HIS A 133 0.64 -12.60 -28.15
CA HIS A 133 -0.82 -12.75 -28.17
C HIS A 133 -1.40 -12.81 -29.60
N GLY A 134 -0.57 -13.10 -30.61
CA GLY A 134 -1.03 -13.30 -31.98
C GLY A 134 -1.43 -12.01 -32.69
N TYR A 135 -0.61 -10.95 -32.57
CA TYR A 135 -0.86 -9.70 -33.26
C TYR A 135 -1.03 -9.89 -34.78
N PRO A 136 -2.05 -9.30 -35.43
CA PRO A 136 -2.37 -9.60 -36.82
C PRO A 136 -1.24 -9.30 -37.80
N ASP A 137 -0.88 -10.26 -38.65
CA ASP A 137 0.23 -10.15 -39.62
C ASP A 137 0.16 -8.91 -40.51
N ARG A 138 -1.03 -8.57 -41.00
CA ARG A 138 -1.29 -7.37 -41.82
C ARG A 138 -0.93 -6.04 -41.12
N LEU A 139 -0.87 -6.05 -39.79
CA LEU A 139 -0.54 -4.89 -38.96
C LEU A 139 0.89 -4.95 -38.41
N LEU A 140 1.58 -6.09 -38.52
CA LEU A 140 2.92 -6.33 -37.98
C LEU A 140 3.96 -5.28 -38.42
N PRO A 141 3.97 -4.77 -39.67
CA PRO A 141 4.89 -3.70 -40.06
C PRO A 141 4.80 -2.44 -39.18
N LYS A 142 3.64 -2.15 -38.58
CA LYS A 142 3.47 -0.99 -37.68
C LYS A 142 4.26 -1.14 -36.38
N VAL A 143 4.25 -2.33 -35.78
CA VAL A 143 4.97 -2.58 -34.51
C VAL A 143 6.45 -2.78 -34.75
N LEU A 144 6.85 -3.38 -35.88
CA LEU A 144 8.27 -3.51 -36.25
C LEU A 144 8.95 -2.16 -36.52
N LEU A 145 8.28 -1.24 -37.21
CA LEU A 145 8.77 0.14 -37.38
C LEU A 145 9.03 0.81 -36.03
N ARG A 146 8.10 0.64 -35.09
CA ARG A 146 8.24 1.15 -33.72
C ARG A 146 9.37 0.47 -32.96
N LYS A 147 9.50 -0.85 -33.09
CA LYS A 147 10.58 -1.66 -32.48
C LYS A 147 11.95 -1.17 -32.92
N ALA A 148 12.15 -0.96 -34.22
CA ALA A 148 13.38 -0.40 -34.76
C ALA A 148 13.67 1.01 -34.24
N GLU A 149 12.65 1.88 -34.18
CA GLU A 149 12.80 3.23 -33.63
C GLU A 149 13.21 3.23 -32.16
N CYS A 150 12.59 2.38 -31.32
CA CYS A 150 12.98 2.19 -29.93
C CYS A 150 14.44 1.71 -29.80
N LEU A 151 14.84 0.71 -30.58
CA LEU A 151 16.20 0.15 -30.52
C LEU A 151 17.26 1.17 -30.93
N LEU A 152 16.98 2.02 -31.92
CA LEU A 152 17.87 3.13 -32.30
C LEU A 152 18.00 4.17 -31.19
N CYS A 153 16.89 4.50 -30.52
CA CYS A 153 16.89 5.43 -29.38
C CYS A 153 17.67 4.86 -28.17
N LEU A 154 17.66 3.54 -27.99
CA LEU A 154 18.38 2.82 -26.94
C LEU A 154 19.81 2.42 -27.34
N GLU A 155 20.26 2.79 -28.54
CA GLU A 155 21.61 2.49 -29.06
C GLU A 155 21.92 0.98 -29.21
N ARG A 156 20.87 0.16 -29.30
CA ARG A 156 20.94 -1.27 -29.62
C ARG A 156 20.98 -1.47 -31.13
N LEU A 157 22.05 -0.95 -31.76
CA LEU A 157 22.16 -0.77 -33.21
C LEU A 157 22.05 -2.09 -33.99
N GLN A 158 22.68 -3.17 -33.49
CA GLN A 158 22.63 -4.47 -34.16
C GLN A 158 21.20 -5.02 -34.23
N GLU A 159 20.48 -4.99 -33.11
CA GLU A 159 19.08 -5.42 -33.06
C GLU A 159 18.20 -4.54 -33.96
N ALA A 160 18.45 -3.22 -34.00
CA ALA A 160 17.73 -2.33 -34.90
C ALA A 160 17.95 -2.71 -36.37
N GLN A 161 19.19 -3.01 -36.76
CA GLN A 161 19.54 -3.45 -38.11
C GLN A 161 18.81 -4.74 -38.49
N ASP A 162 18.78 -5.73 -37.60
CA ASP A 162 18.11 -7.00 -37.85
C ASP A 162 16.59 -6.82 -38.05
N ILE A 163 15.96 -5.99 -37.22
CA ILE A 163 14.53 -5.67 -37.37
C ILE A 163 14.24 -4.92 -38.68
N LEU A 164 15.11 -3.99 -39.10
CA LEU A 164 14.93 -3.27 -40.37
C LEU A 164 15.01 -4.21 -41.57
N ARG A 165 15.92 -5.21 -41.56
CA ARG A 165 16.00 -6.25 -42.60
C ARG A 165 14.72 -7.10 -42.67
N VAL A 166 14.20 -7.53 -41.52
CA VAL A 166 12.92 -8.26 -41.45
C VAL A 166 11.74 -7.42 -41.94
N LEU A 167 11.76 -6.13 -41.64
CA LEU A 167 10.71 -5.21 -42.07
C LEU A 167 10.74 -4.97 -43.59
N GLU A 168 11.92 -4.86 -44.19
CA GLU A 168 12.10 -4.73 -45.64
C GLU A 168 11.49 -5.90 -46.41
N SER A 169 11.80 -7.13 -45.99
CA SER A 169 11.26 -8.33 -46.64
C SER A 169 9.74 -8.38 -46.54
N LYS A 170 9.17 -8.02 -45.39
CA LYS A 170 7.71 -7.95 -45.19
C LYS A 170 7.04 -6.84 -46.00
N ILE A 171 7.65 -5.66 -46.09
CA ILE A 171 7.09 -4.54 -46.90
C ILE A 171 7.17 -4.84 -48.39
N ALA A 172 8.18 -5.59 -48.85
CA ALA A 172 8.30 -6.00 -50.25
C ALA A 172 7.21 -7.00 -50.68
N LEU A 173 6.65 -7.77 -49.75
CA LEU A 173 5.58 -8.75 -49.98
C LEU A 173 4.17 -8.12 -50.00
N ASP A 174 3.97 -6.98 -49.33
CA ASP A 174 2.70 -6.25 -49.29
C ASP A 174 2.53 -5.40 -50.57
N GLY A 175 1.66 -5.83 -51.49
CA GLY A 175 1.30 -5.09 -52.71
C GLY A 175 0.59 -3.74 -52.47
N VAL A 176 0.72 -2.85 -53.45
CA VAL A 176 0.39 -1.41 -53.50
C VAL A 176 -0.88 -0.97 -52.75
N MET A 177 -0.68 -0.21 -51.66
CA MET A 177 -1.70 0.59 -50.94
C MET A 177 -1.07 1.92 -50.47
N THR A 178 -1.84 2.99 -50.24
CA THR A 178 -1.32 4.30 -49.77
C THR A 178 -0.58 4.21 -48.43
N THR A 179 -0.95 3.28 -47.56
CA THR A 179 -0.26 2.98 -46.30
C THR A 179 1.14 2.37 -46.49
N HIS A 180 1.43 1.77 -47.65
CA HIS A 180 2.73 1.21 -48.01
C HIS A 180 3.79 2.30 -48.15
N LEU A 181 3.45 3.38 -48.87
CA LEU A 181 4.36 4.50 -49.14
C LEU A 181 4.80 5.20 -47.85
N THR A 182 3.89 5.38 -46.87
CA THR A 182 4.22 5.97 -45.57
C THR A 182 5.17 5.08 -44.76
N ARG A 183 4.96 3.75 -44.77
CA ARG A 183 5.85 2.79 -44.10
C ARG A 183 7.24 2.77 -44.72
N LEU A 184 7.33 2.80 -46.05
CA LEU A 184 8.60 2.84 -46.78
C LEU A 184 9.38 4.13 -46.49
N LYS A 185 8.70 5.29 -46.45
CA LYS A 185 9.32 6.56 -46.04
C LYS A 185 9.91 6.48 -44.64
N LYS A 186 9.15 5.96 -43.66
CA LYS A 186 9.64 5.81 -42.27
C LYS A 186 10.78 4.82 -42.17
N LEU A 187 10.73 3.69 -42.89
CA LEU A 187 11.82 2.71 -42.97
C LEU A 187 13.12 3.36 -43.47
N ASN A 188 13.06 4.12 -44.58
CA ASN A 188 14.22 4.81 -45.12
C ASN A 188 14.78 5.86 -44.14
N GLN A 189 13.91 6.60 -43.45
CA GLN A 189 14.34 7.54 -42.40
C GLN A 189 15.08 6.83 -41.26
N LEU A 190 14.59 5.67 -40.80
CA LEU A 190 15.26 4.91 -39.73
C LEU A 190 16.61 4.33 -40.18
N LYS A 191 16.74 3.91 -41.44
CA LYS A 191 18.03 3.49 -42.02
C LYS A 191 19.05 4.62 -42.06
N VAL A 192 18.63 5.82 -42.45
CA VAL A 192 19.51 7.00 -42.44
C VAL A 192 20.00 7.28 -41.02
N LYS A 193 19.09 7.26 -40.03
CA LYS A 193 19.44 7.42 -38.61
C LYS A 193 20.39 6.34 -38.10
N LEU A 194 20.21 5.08 -38.50
CA LEU A 194 21.13 4.00 -38.16
C LEU A 194 22.54 4.30 -38.69
N GLY A 195 22.65 4.64 -39.98
CA GLY A 195 23.94 4.97 -40.59
C GLY A 195 24.59 6.23 -40.01
N GLU A 196 23.81 7.22 -39.57
CA GLU A 196 24.31 8.38 -38.82
C GLU A 196 24.88 7.97 -37.45
N LYS A 197 24.16 7.13 -36.69
CA LYS A 197 24.61 6.65 -35.38
C LYS A 197 25.85 5.74 -35.48
N GLU A 198 25.92 4.87 -36.48
CA GLU A 198 27.10 4.03 -36.74
C GLU A 198 28.35 4.89 -37.02
N ARG A 199 28.19 6.01 -37.76
CA ARG A 199 29.26 6.96 -38.07
C ARG A 199 29.72 7.83 -36.89
N CYS A 200 28.89 8.01 -35.85
CA CYS A 200 29.18 8.84 -34.69
C CYS A 200 29.67 8.07 -33.44
N SER A 201 30.11 6.82 -33.62
CA SER A 201 30.59 5.95 -32.54
C SER A 201 31.95 6.42 -31.99
N GLU A 202 31.98 7.42 -31.10
CA GLU A 202 33.10 7.59 -30.16
C GLU A 202 32.94 6.63 -28.96
N PRO A 203 34.05 6.17 -28.33
CA PRO A 203 33.95 5.28 -27.19
C PRO A 203 33.23 5.98 -26.03
N ALA A 204 32.14 5.36 -25.56
CA ALA A 204 31.33 5.87 -24.46
C ALA A 204 32.18 6.03 -23.19
N GLN A 205 32.45 7.28 -22.78
CA GLN A 205 32.81 7.59 -21.40
C GLN A 205 31.54 7.45 -20.56
N GLU A 206 31.53 6.47 -19.66
CA GLU A 206 30.49 6.31 -18.65
C GLU A 206 30.43 7.55 -17.75
N ALA A 207 29.56 8.51 -18.07
CA ALA A 207 29.18 9.56 -17.15
C ALA A 207 28.21 9.00 -16.10
N ARG A 208 28.71 8.18 -15.16
CA ARG A 208 28.00 7.86 -13.91
C ARG A 208 28.21 8.99 -12.90
N GLY A 209 27.58 10.14 -13.15
CA GLY A 209 27.42 11.23 -12.20
C GLY A 209 26.25 10.99 -11.25
N GLY A 210 26.22 9.84 -10.58
CA GLY A 210 25.36 9.65 -9.42
C GLY A 210 26.18 9.99 -8.19
N ILE A 211 25.73 10.99 -7.40
CA ILE A 211 26.20 11.14 -6.03
C ILE A 211 25.75 9.88 -5.29
N GLN A 212 26.55 8.81 -5.36
CA GLN A 212 26.42 7.67 -4.48
C GLN A 212 26.82 8.21 -3.10
N GLY A 213 25.83 8.54 -2.28
CA GLY A 213 26.07 8.70 -0.85
C GLY A 213 26.80 7.44 -0.36
N GLU A 214 27.79 7.64 0.51
CA GLU A 214 28.56 6.53 1.07
C GLU A 214 27.60 5.42 1.53
N PRO A 215 27.87 4.14 1.19
CA PRO A 215 27.00 3.04 1.57
C PRO A 215 26.91 3.00 3.11
N GLU A 216 25.72 3.31 3.61
CA GLU A 216 25.39 3.24 5.04
C GLU A 216 25.70 1.82 5.54
N ILE A 217 26.67 1.69 6.46
CA ILE A 217 27.07 0.40 7.04
C ILE A 217 25.87 -0.15 7.81
N TRP A 218 25.23 -1.17 7.26
CA TRP A 218 24.08 -1.85 7.88
C TRP A 218 24.52 -3.15 8.54
N GLU A 219 24.56 -3.15 9.87
CA GLU A 219 24.72 -4.36 10.66
C GLU A 219 23.35 -4.81 11.20
N GLU A 220 22.92 -6.00 10.81
CA GLU A 220 21.60 -6.54 11.17
C GLU A 220 21.61 -7.18 12.57
N ASN A 221 20.52 -6.99 13.30
CA ASN A 221 20.30 -7.58 14.61
C ASN A 221 20.11 -9.10 14.53
N SER A 222 20.85 -9.85 15.34
CA SER A 222 20.73 -11.31 15.38
C SER A 222 19.39 -11.82 15.91
N ARG A 223 18.67 -11.00 16.71
CA ARG A 223 17.40 -11.37 17.36
C ARG A 223 16.17 -10.76 16.70
N ILE A 224 16.31 -9.74 15.87
CA ILE A 224 15.18 -9.04 15.24
C ILE A 224 15.49 -8.87 13.75
N SER A 225 14.77 -9.59 12.91
CA SER A 225 15.02 -9.54 11.46
C SER A 225 14.68 -8.17 10.90
N GLY A 226 15.55 -7.63 10.04
CA GLY A 226 15.37 -6.32 9.45
C GLY A 226 15.58 -5.15 10.42
N ALA A 227 16.03 -5.38 11.65
CA ALA A 227 16.42 -4.32 12.58
C ALA A 227 17.94 -4.14 12.64
N SER A 228 18.41 -2.96 13.03
CA SER A 228 19.84 -2.69 13.27
C SER A 228 20.34 -3.37 14.56
N SER A 229 21.62 -3.72 14.60
CA SER A 229 22.32 -4.20 15.82
C SER A 229 22.24 -3.20 16.99
N SER A 230 21.98 -1.91 16.71
CA SER A 230 21.75 -0.86 17.70
C SER A 230 20.41 -0.93 18.44
N LEU A 231 19.57 -1.94 18.15
CA LEU A 231 18.26 -2.12 18.78
C LEU A 231 18.19 -3.35 19.67
N SER A 232 17.27 -3.33 20.64
CA SER A 232 16.96 -4.47 21.49
C SER A 232 15.46 -4.56 21.74
N LEU A 233 14.92 -5.77 21.65
CA LEU A 233 13.52 -6.06 21.95
C LEU A 233 13.34 -6.30 23.45
N ARG A 234 12.41 -5.56 24.06
CA ARG A 234 12.05 -5.66 25.47
C ARG A 234 10.55 -5.91 25.62
N PHE A 235 10.16 -6.32 26.83
CA PHE A 235 8.78 -6.48 27.22
C PHE A 235 8.60 -6.03 28.67
N ASP A 236 7.56 -5.24 28.94
CA ASP A 236 7.06 -4.96 30.28
C ASP A 236 5.53 -4.87 30.28
N ALA A 237 4.92 -4.85 31.46
CA ALA A 237 3.46 -4.88 31.59
C ALA A 237 2.77 -3.58 31.15
N GLU A 238 3.45 -2.43 31.22
CA GLU A 238 2.86 -1.13 30.89
C GLU A 238 2.89 -0.86 29.38
N ARG A 239 4.02 -1.17 28.74
CA ARG A 239 4.28 -0.87 27.33
C ARG A 239 4.13 -2.07 26.40
N GLY A 240 4.02 -3.27 26.96
CA GLY A 240 4.09 -4.51 26.19
C GLY A 240 5.45 -4.66 25.51
N ARG A 241 5.44 -5.21 24.28
CA ARG A 241 6.65 -5.37 23.46
C ARG A 241 7.07 -4.02 22.90
N HIS A 242 8.35 -3.68 23.05
CA HIS A 242 8.88 -2.42 22.56
C HIS A 242 10.36 -2.52 22.20
N LEU A 243 10.82 -1.62 21.33
CA LEU A 243 12.21 -1.52 20.93
C LEU A 243 12.91 -0.43 21.74
N VAL A 244 14.12 -0.72 22.21
CA VAL A 244 15.01 0.23 22.87
C VAL A 244 16.36 0.30 22.15
N ALA A 245 17.03 1.44 22.22
CA ALA A 245 18.39 1.59 21.73
C ALA A 245 19.36 0.82 22.65
N SER A 246 20.25 0.00 22.09
CA SER A 246 21.33 -0.69 22.82
C SER A 246 22.59 0.18 22.96
N GLN A 247 22.69 1.24 22.15
CA GLN A 247 23.76 2.21 22.12
C GLN A 247 23.20 3.57 21.66
N ASP A 248 23.99 4.62 21.73
CA ASP A 248 23.58 5.93 21.20
C ASP A 248 23.40 5.88 19.68
N ILE A 249 22.31 6.48 19.19
CA ILE A 249 21.90 6.48 17.79
C ILE A 249 21.84 7.93 17.31
N VAL A 250 22.44 8.18 16.15
CA VAL A 250 22.49 9.50 15.53
C VAL A 250 21.29 9.72 14.59
N PRO A 251 20.83 10.98 14.40
CA PRO A 251 19.80 11.30 13.42
C PRO A 251 20.16 10.81 12.01
N GLY A 252 19.18 10.29 11.28
CA GLY A 252 19.32 9.77 9.92
C GLY A 252 19.67 8.28 9.83
N GLN A 253 20.21 7.68 10.90
CA GLN A 253 20.57 6.26 10.95
C GLN A 253 19.35 5.36 10.73
N SER A 254 19.49 4.36 9.86
CA SER A 254 18.51 3.31 9.61
C SER A 254 18.36 2.40 10.82
N LEU A 255 17.13 2.19 11.26
CA LEU A 255 16.79 1.40 12.45
C LEU A 255 16.08 0.10 12.09
N VAL A 256 15.10 0.17 11.18
CA VAL A 256 14.33 -0.99 10.73
C VAL A 256 14.12 -0.89 9.21
N LYS A 257 14.31 -2.01 8.51
CA LYS A 257 14.00 -2.21 7.09
C LYS A 257 13.18 -3.50 6.99
N GLU A 258 11.90 -3.37 6.67
CA GLU A 258 10.96 -4.50 6.67
C GLU A 258 10.10 -4.50 5.41
N GLU A 259 9.99 -5.65 4.74
CA GLU A 259 8.96 -5.87 3.71
C GLU A 259 7.62 -6.20 4.38
N ALA A 260 6.53 -5.64 3.88
CA ALA A 260 5.21 -5.95 4.38
C ALA A 260 4.95 -7.47 4.32
N PHE A 261 4.52 -8.06 5.44
CA PHE A 261 4.08 -9.47 5.45
C PHE A 261 2.90 -9.65 4.49
N VAL A 262 1.99 -8.68 4.50
CA VAL A 262 0.88 -8.59 3.55
C VAL A 262 0.60 -7.12 3.26
N SER A 263 0.20 -6.82 2.02
CA SER A 263 -0.35 -5.53 1.66
C SER A 263 -1.51 -5.68 0.68
N VAL A 264 -2.47 -4.77 0.77
CA VAL A 264 -3.60 -4.64 -0.16
C VAL A 264 -3.73 -3.18 -0.56
N LEU A 265 -3.75 -2.96 -1.88
CA LEU A 265 -3.96 -1.64 -2.49
C LEU A 265 -5.34 -1.11 -2.11
N CYS A 266 -5.40 0.13 -1.63
CA CYS A 266 -6.65 0.78 -1.32
C CYS A 266 -7.34 1.21 -2.63
N PRO A 267 -8.62 0.88 -2.84
CA PRO A 267 -9.36 1.26 -4.05
C PRO A 267 -9.57 2.79 -4.19
N GLY A 268 -9.30 3.58 -3.16
CA GLY A 268 -9.48 5.04 -3.13
C GLY A 268 -10.81 5.48 -2.52
N GLU A 269 -11.03 6.79 -2.36
CA GLU A 269 -12.27 7.36 -1.79
C GLU A 269 -13.46 7.27 -2.74
N SER A 270 -13.19 7.10 -4.04
CA SER A 270 -14.17 6.99 -5.10
C SER A 270 -14.12 5.59 -5.69
N LEU A 271 -14.58 4.57 -4.96
CA LEU A 271 -15.16 3.41 -5.64
C LEU A 271 -16.35 3.98 -6.43
N PRO A 272 -16.36 3.92 -7.77
CA PRO A 272 -17.54 4.27 -8.54
C PRO A 272 -18.56 3.15 -8.34
N LEU A 273 -19.19 3.11 -7.16
CA LEU A 273 -20.46 2.41 -7.01
C LEU A 273 -21.41 3.14 -7.96
N GLN A 274 -21.75 2.49 -9.06
CA GLN A 274 -22.57 3.12 -10.09
C GLN A 274 -23.97 3.33 -9.55
N ASP A 275 -24.33 4.61 -9.37
CA ASP A 275 -25.70 5.08 -9.26
C ASP A 275 -26.05 6.02 -10.46
N GLY A 276 -25.30 5.98 -11.58
CA GLY A 276 -25.46 6.91 -12.72
C GLY A 276 -25.44 6.27 -14.12
N ASP A 277 -25.90 7.03 -15.13
CA ASP A 277 -26.27 6.59 -16.51
C ASP A 277 -25.12 6.11 -17.41
N THR A 278 -23.85 6.34 -17.09
CA THR A 278 -22.72 5.89 -17.93
C THR A 278 -22.08 4.61 -17.41
N ALA A 279 -22.14 3.54 -18.20
CA ALA A 279 -21.67 2.20 -17.82
C ALA A 279 -20.16 2.08 -17.51
N TRP A 280 -19.30 3.01 -17.95
CA TRP A 280 -17.84 2.95 -17.77
C TRP A 280 -17.19 4.33 -17.50
N ASP A 281 -16.08 4.35 -16.77
CA ASP A 281 -15.43 5.58 -16.26
C ASP A 281 -13.97 5.71 -16.73
N THR A 282 -13.60 6.87 -17.27
CA THR A 282 -12.23 7.16 -17.72
C THR A 282 -11.28 7.54 -16.58
N ARG A 283 -11.77 7.93 -15.40
CA ARG A 283 -10.94 8.36 -14.26
C ARG A 283 -9.99 7.24 -13.80
N ALA A 284 -8.73 7.59 -13.55
CA ALA A 284 -7.74 6.65 -13.05
C ALA A 284 -7.84 6.56 -11.53
N THR A 285 -7.95 5.34 -11.00
CA THR A 285 -7.88 5.07 -9.57
C THR A 285 -6.49 4.56 -9.19
N SER A 286 -6.19 4.44 -7.90
CA SER A 286 -4.96 3.77 -7.44
C SER A 286 -4.82 2.37 -8.02
N ALA A 287 -5.93 1.65 -8.21
CA ALA A 287 -5.95 0.31 -8.84
C ALA A 287 -5.55 0.33 -10.32
N ASP A 288 -5.68 1.46 -11.03
CA ASP A 288 -5.19 1.60 -12.39
C ASP A 288 -3.70 1.98 -12.45
N LEU A 289 -3.21 2.63 -11.40
CA LEU A 289 -1.92 3.30 -11.39
C LEU A 289 -0.83 2.52 -10.67
N TYR A 290 -1.17 1.49 -9.89
CA TYR A 290 -0.20 0.76 -9.07
C TYR A 290 -0.37 -0.76 -9.15
N CYS A 291 0.77 -1.45 -9.11
CA CYS A 291 0.84 -2.89 -9.11
C CYS A 291 0.15 -3.44 -7.85
N HIS A 292 -0.78 -4.37 -8.01
CA HIS A 292 -1.54 -4.98 -6.91
C HIS A 292 -0.71 -5.89 -6.01
N ARG A 293 0.55 -6.18 -6.40
CA ARG A 293 1.50 -7.02 -5.67
C ARG A 293 2.61 -6.23 -5.00
N CYS A 294 3.35 -5.41 -5.74
CA CYS A 294 4.55 -4.71 -5.24
C CYS A 294 4.35 -3.21 -5.05
N LEU A 295 3.16 -2.68 -5.36
CA LEU A 295 2.82 -1.25 -5.26
C LEU A 295 3.72 -0.32 -6.11
N ARG A 296 4.47 -0.86 -7.08
CA ARG A 296 5.18 -0.06 -8.09
C ARG A 296 4.16 0.63 -9.00
N GLN A 297 4.41 1.89 -9.33
CA GLN A 297 3.58 2.63 -10.28
C GLN A 297 3.59 1.95 -11.66
N LEU A 298 2.44 1.89 -12.30
CA LEU A 298 2.22 1.23 -13.58
C LEU A 298 2.32 2.26 -14.71
N LEU A 299 3.31 2.07 -15.57
CA LEU A 299 3.35 2.72 -16.90
C LEU A 299 2.58 1.86 -17.91
N ALA A 300 2.83 0.54 -17.90
CA ALA A 300 2.15 -0.44 -18.72
C ALA A 300 1.80 -1.66 -17.87
N SER A 301 0.51 -1.89 -17.64
CA SER A 301 0.05 -2.99 -16.80
C SER A 301 0.01 -4.32 -17.55
N VAL A 302 0.40 -5.40 -16.88
CA VAL A 302 0.00 -6.77 -17.20
C VAL A 302 -1.34 -7.01 -16.47
N PRO A 303 -2.47 -7.14 -17.18
CA PRO A 303 -3.76 -7.38 -16.56
C PRO A 303 -3.88 -8.83 -16.07
N CYS A 304 -4.68 -9.06 -15.03
CA CYS A 304 -5.11 -10.40 -14.66
C CYS A 304 -5.90 -11.06 -15.80
N GLN A 305 -5.79 -12.39 -15.93
CA GLN A 305 -6.56 -13.18 -16.89
C GLN A 305 -7.97 -13.52 -16.38
N GLY A 306 -8.22 -13.53 -15.07
CA GLY A 306 -9.54 -13.83 -14.51
C GLY A 306 -10.45 -12.61 -14.33
N CYS A 307 -9.92 -11.49 -13.85
CA CYS A 307 -10.70 -10.28 -13.52
C CYS A 307 -10.17 -9.04 -14.27
N SER A 308 -10.97 -7.97 -14.32
CA SER A 308 -10.60 -6.67 -14.89
C SER A 308 -9.94 -5.72 -13.89
N TYR A 309 -10.01 -6.05 -12.59
CA TYR A 309 -9.55 -5.19 -11.51
C TYR A 309 -8.03 -5.26 -11.30
N ALA A 310 -7.49 -6.46 -11.07
CA ALA A 310 -6.10 -6.66 -10.70
C ALA A 310 -5.12 -6.43 -11.87
N LYS A 311 -4.08 -5.65 -11.60
CA LYS A 311 -3.06 -5.20 -12.56
C LYS A 311 -1.66 -5.31 -11.94
N TYR A 312 -0.70 -5.71 -12.76
CA TYR A 312 0.68 -5.97 -12.32
C TYR A 312 1.69 -5.22 -13.18
N CYS A 313 2.87 -4.94 -12.61
CA CYS A 313 3.95 -4.28 -13.35
C CYS A 313 4.74 -5.23 -14.28
N SER A 314 4.63 -6.53 -14.07
CA SER A 314 5.35 -7.55 -14.84
C SER A 314 4.62 -8.90 -14.77
N GLN A 315 4.99 -9.82 -15.66
CA GLN A 315 4.50 -11.19 -15.62
C GLN A 315 4.89 -11.90 -14.31
N ASP A 316 6.12 -11.71 -13.82
CA ASP A 316 6.55 -12.23 -12.50
C ASP A 316 5.62 -11.78 -11.37
N CYS A 317 5.24 -10.50 -11.32
CA CYS A 317 4.33 -10.01 -10.30
C CYS A 317 2.92 -10.61 -10.43
N ALA A 318 2.46 -10.86 -11.66
CA ALA A 318 1.18 -11.52 -11.91
C ALA A 318 1.21 -12.98 -11.47
N ASP A 319 2.24 -13.73 -11.86
CA ASP A 319 2.38 -15.16 -11.56
C ASP A 319 2.54 -15.41 -10.06
N ARG A 320 3.39 -14.63 -9.40
CA ARG A 320 3.57 -14.74 -7.94
C ARG A 320 2.30 -14.38 -7.18
N ALA A 321 1.60 -13.33 -7.59
CA ALA A 321 0.32 -12.98 -6.98
C ALA A 321 -0.72 -14.09 -7.18
N TRP A 322 -0.82 -14.63 -8.40
CA TRP A 322 -1.73 -15.73 -8.73
C TRP A 322 -1.47 -16.96 -7.88
N GLN A 323 -0.21 -17.41 -7.81
CA GLN A 323 0.19 -18.58 -7.04
C GLN A 323 -0.05 -18.44 -5.54
N GLN A 324 0.18 -17.25 -4.97
CA GLN A 324 0.15 -17.04 -3.53
C GLN A 324 -1.23 -16.70 -2.97
N TYR A 325 -2.05 -15.92 -3.67
CA TYR A 325 -3.33 -15.44 -3.11
C TYR A 325 -4.38 -15.10 -4.17
N HIS A 326 -3.99 -14.50 -5.30
CA HIS A 326 -4.95 -13.90 -6.22
C HIS A 326 -5.81 -14.94 -6.93
N ARG A 327 -5.34 -16.18 -7.13
CA ARG A 327 -6.18 -17.27 -7.66
C ARG A 327 -7.48 -17.44 -6.86
N THR A 328 -7.38 -17.35 -5.53
CA THR A 328 -8.51 -17.49 -4.60
C THR A 328 -9.30 -16.20 -4.50
N GLU A 329 -8.64 -15.04 -4.58
CA GLU A 329 -9.31 -13.74 -4.50
C GLU A 329 -10.03 -13.34 -5.79
N CYS A 330 -9.66 -13.92 -6.94
CA CYS A 330 -10.01 -13.39 -8.26
C CYS A 330 -11.52 -13.26 -8.49
N SER A 331 -12.27 -14.34 -8.24
CA SER A 331 -13.73 -14.36 -8.38
C SER A 331 -14.46 -13.67 -7.22
N LEU A 332 -13.76 -13.41 -6.12
CA LEU A 332 -14.30 -12.74 -4.94
C LEU A 332 -14.05 -11.22 -4.96
N GLY A 333 -13.41 -10.68 -6.00
CA GLY A 333 -12.99 -9.28 -6.06
C GLY A 333 -14.10 -8.28 -5.74
N ALA A 334 -15.28 -8.47 -6.32
CA ALA A 334 -16.46 -7.65 -6.07
C ALA A 334 -16.88 -7.67 -4.58
N LEU A 335 -16.90 -8.85 -3.97
CA LEU A 335 -17.22 -9.03 -2.55
C LEU A 335 -16.15 -8.42 -1.65
N LEU A 336 -14.86 -8.61 -1.96
CA LEU A 336 -13.74 -8.06 -1.20
C LEU A 336 -13.75 -6.52 -1.21
N LEU A 337 -14.06 -5.90 -2.36
CA LEU A 337 -14.24 -4.44 -2.45
C LEU A 337 -15.42 -3.96 -1.60
N THR A 338 -16.49 -4.76 -1.53
CA THR A 338 -17.71 -4.45 -0.76
C THR A 338 -17.51 -4.60 0.75
N LEU A 339 -16.78 -5.64 1.18
CA LEU A 339 -16.45 -5.89 2.58
C LEU A 339 -15.27 -5.04 3.08
N GLY A 340 -14.60 -4.32 2.17
CA GLY A 340 -13.57 -3.36 2.52
C GLY A 340 -12.17 -3.97 2.68
N VAL A 341 -11.19 -3.07 2.75
CA VAL A 341 -9.76 -3.44 2.71
C VAL A 341 -9.37 -4.31 3.90
N PHE A 342 -10.01 -4.18 5.07
CA PHE A 342 -9.64 -5.00 6.23
C PHE A 342 -9.97 -6.48 6.03
N CYS A 343 -11.16 -6.80 5.50
CA CYS A 343 -11.50 -8.18 5.15
C CYS A 343 -10.56 -8.73 4.05
N HIS A 344 -10.17 -7.91 3.08
CA HIS A 344 -9.23 -8.32 2.04
C HIS A 344 -7.83 -8.59 2.59
N VAL A 345 -7.29 -7.70 3.43
CA VAL A 345 -5.99 -7.93 4.08
C VAL A 345 -6.06 -9.20 4.93
N ALA A 346 -7.11 -9.41 5.73
CA ALA A 346 -7.27 -10.60 6.56
C ALA A 346 -7.31 -11.91 5.74
N LEU A 347 -8.06 -11.95 4.64
CA LEU A 347 -8.05 -13.11 3.74
C LEU A 347 -6.66 -13.35 3.16
N ARG A 348 -6.00 -12.31 2.66
CA ARG A 348 -4.66 -12.43 2.08
C ARG A 348 -3.63 -12.86 3.11
N THR A 349 -3.76 -12.42 4.37
CA THR A 349 -2.91 -12.86 5.49
C THR A 349 -2.99 -14.37 5.68
N VAL A 350 -4.19 -14.95 5.76
CA VAL A 350 -4.35 -16.40 5.97
C VAL A 350 -3.89 -17.22 4.76
N LEU A 351 -4.09 -16.71 3.54
CA LEU A 351 -3.59 -17.35 2.32
C LEU A 351 -2.05 -17.37 2.27
N LEU A 352 -1.40 -16.26 2.60
CA LEU A 352 0.07 -16.16 2.64
C LEU A 352 0.67 -16.99 3.78
N ALA A 353 -0.01 -17.10 4.91
CA ALA A 353 0.41 -17.93 6.04
C ALA A 353 0.30 -19.43 5.73
N GLY A 354 -0.73 -19.83 4.98
CA GLY A 354 -1.06 -21.21 4.69
C GLY A 354 -1.79 -21.91 5.83
N PHE A 355 -2.74 -22.79 5.48
CA PHE A 355 -3.66 -23.38 6.46
C PHE A 355 -2.99 -24.13 7.61
N ALA A 356 -1.90 -24.87 7.36
CA ALA A 356 -1.21 -25.63 8.40
C ALA A 356 -0.73 -24.73 9.56
N GLU A 357 -0.14 -23.57 9.24
CA GLU A 357 0.34 -22.63 10.24
C GLU A 357 -0.82 -21.86 10.90
N VAL A 358 -1.86 -21.53 10.13
CA VAL A 358 -3.10 -20.93 10.65
C VAL A 358 -3.76 -21.85 11.69
N SER A 359 -3.99 -23.12 11.34
CA SER A 359 -4.62 -24.11 12.24
C SER A 359 -3.80 -24.30 13.50
N ARG A 360 -2.48 -24.46 13.36
CA ARG A 360 -1.56 -24.62 14.49
C ARG A 360 -1.68 -23.48 15.51
N LEU A 361 -1.75 -22.22 15.05
CA LEU A 361 -1.81 -21.06 15.93
C LEU A 361 -3.22 -20.80 16.50
N VAL A 362 -4.28 -21.09 15.74
CA VAL A 362 -5.66 -21.02 16.25
C VAL A 362 -5.88 -22.09 17.33
N GLU A 363 -5.49 -23.34 17.08
CA GLU A 363 -5.56 -24.41 18.09
C GLU A 363 -4.73 -24.10 19.32
N TRP A 364 -3.53 -23.53 19.14
CA TRP A 364 -2.70 -23.07 20.26
C TRP A 364 -3.43 -22.02 21.10
N SER A 365 -4.17 -21.10 20.47
CA SER A 365 -4.95 -20.09 21.17
C SER A 365 -6.12 -20.68 21.97
N HIS A 366 -6.71 -21.79 21.51
CA HIS A 366 -7.75 -22.51 22.26
C HIS A 366 -7.19 -23.30 23.44
N ARG A 367 -5.98 -23.87 23.29
CA ARG A 367 -5.27 -24.56 24.37
C ARG A 367 -4.73 -23.61 25.46
N GLY A 368 -4.92 -22.30 25.28
CA GLY A 368 -4.69 -21.26 26.27
C GLY A 368 -5.61 -21.41 27.48
N ASP A 369 -5.21 -22.32 28.36
CA ASP A 369 -5.58 -22.60 29.75
C ASP A 369 -6.44 -21.54 30.48
N LYS A 370 -7.39 -22.00 31.31
CA LYS A 370 -8.18 -21.14 32.21
C LYS A 370 -7.33 -20.46 33.30
N ASN A 371 -6.04 -20.79 33.39
CA ASN A 371 -5.01 -20.11 34.18
C ASN A 371 -4.14 -19.11 33.38
N LEU A 372 -4.38 -18.93 32.07
CA LEU A 372 -3.57 -18.15 31.12
C LEU A 372 -4.27 -16.87 30.61
N GLN A 373 -5.22 -16.33 31.38
CA GLN A 373 -5.85 -15.04 31.07
C GLN A 373 -4.90 -13.83 31.15
N ASN A 374 -3.61 -14.03 31.43
CA ASN A 374 -2.67 -12.94 31.51
C ASN A 374 -1.29 -13.26 30.91
N PRO A 375 -0.95 -12.75 29.71
CA PRO A 375 0.41 -12.76 29.18
C PRO A 375 1.43 -12.12 30.13
N GLU A 376 0.97 -11.23 31.03
CA GLU A 376 1.77 -10.55 32.06
C GLU A 376 2.29 -11.51 33.15
N ALA A 377 1.63 -12.66 33.38
CA ALA A 377 2.01 -13.58 34.45
C ALA A 377 3.31 -14.35 34.15
N ARG A 378 3.69 -14.50 32.87
CA ARG A 378 4.93 -15.18 32.48
C ARG A 378 6.21 -14.35 32.69
N CYS A 379 6.11 -13.01 32.72
CA CYS A 379 7.30 -12.16 32.82
C CYS A 379 7.69 -11.77 34.26
N LYS A 380 6.86 -12.08 35.27
CA LYS A 380 7.21 -11.87 36.67
C LYS A 380 8.34 -12.79 37.17
N SER A 381 8.76 -13.80 36.40
CA SER A 381 9.89 -14.66 36.74
C SER A 381 11.22 -14.28 36.05
N VAL A 382 11.30 -13.11 35.39
CA VAL A 382 12.50 -12.68 34.64
C VAL A 382 13.06 -11.35 35.17
N SER A 383 13.01 -11.15 36.49
CA SER A 383 13.63 -9.97 37.12
C SER A 383 15.01 -10.23 37.70
N ASP A 384 15.56 -11.45 37.65
CA ASP A 384 16.94 -11.68 38.08
C ASP A 384 17.59 -12.85 37.31
N ALA A 385 18.87 -12.68 37.00
CA ALA A 385 19.78 -13.55 36.25
C ALA A 385 19.70 -13.47 34.71
N GLY A 386 20.84 -13.17 34.10
CA GLY A 386 21.04 -13.17 32.65
C GLY A 386 20.76 -14.53 32.01
N ALA A 387 20.42 -14.48 30.71
CA ALA A 387 20.22 -15.56 29.73
C ALA A 387 18.76 -15.81 29.28
N GLY A 388 18.53 -15.65 27.96
CA GLY A 388 17.47 -16.31 27.21
C GLY A 388 16.21 -15.49 26.90
N SER A 389 16.02 -15.09 25.62
CA SER A 389 14.75 -14.56 25.05
C SER A 389 13.59 -15.58 25.03
N ARG A 390 13.57 -16.60 25.90
CA ARG A 390 12.45 -17.55 26.00
C ARG A 390 11.31 -16.87 26.75
N GLY A 391 10.44 -16.15 26.02
CA GLY A 391 9.17 -15.69 26.59
C GLY A 391 8.41 -14.59 25.86
N ILE A 392 9.00 -13.88 24.88
CA ILE A 392 8.30 -12.76 24.22
C ILE A 392 7.33 -13.29 23.14
N PRO A 393 6.02 -12.96 23.22
CA PRO A 393 5.04 -13.40 22.21
C PRO A 393 5.40 -12.95 20.79
N GLY A 394 5.38 -13.88 19.84
CA GLY A 394 5.75 -13.65 18.44
C GLY A 394 7.19 -14.03 18.08
N CYS A 395 8.08 -14.23 19.06
CA CYS A 395 9.39 -14.82 18.79
C CYS A 395 9.26 -16.29 18.38
N GLY A 396 10.06 -16.72 17.40
CA GLY A 396 10.15 -18.12 17.00
C GLY A 396 10.80 -19.01 18.06
N SER A 397 10.87 -20.32 17.81
CA SER A 397 11.50 -21.30 18.70
C SER A 397 12.99 -21.00 18.98
N ASN A 398 13.66 -20.34 18.04
CA ASN A 398 15.03 -19.83 18.17
C ASN A 398 15.14 -18.52 18.99
N GLY A 399 14.03 -17.98 19.50
CA GLY A 399 13.98 -16.72 20.24
C GLY A 399 14.10 -15.46 19.37
N ARG A 400 14.15 -15.60 18.04
CA ARG A 400 14.24 -14.49 17.08
C ARG A 400 12.85 -13.97 16.73
N TYR A 401 12.67 -12.66 16.74
CA TYR A 401 11.48 -11.99 16.21
C TYR A 401 11.70 -11.74 14.70
N GLN A 402 10.76 -12.20 13.88
CA GLN A 402 10.87 -12.12 12.42
C GLN A 402 9.57 -11.60 11.84
N SER A 403 9.61 -11.09 10.60
CA SER A 403 8.39 -10.76 9.85
C SER A 403 7.70 -12.05 9.39
N SER A 404 7.11 -12.78 10.34
CA SER A 404 6.48 -14.08 10.16
C SER A 404 5.01 -14.05 10.57
N TYR A 405 4.24 -15.05 10.12
CA TYR A 405 2.85 -15.16 10.55
C TYR A 405 2.73 -15.38 12.07
N GLN A 406 3.68 -16.07 12.70
CA GLN A 406 3.73 -16.18 14.16
C GLN A 406 3.84 -14.80 14.82
N ALA A 407 4.72 -13.91 14.35
CA ALA A 407 4.82 -12.56 14.88
C ALA A 407 3.51 -11.77 14.69
N LEU A 408 2.93 -11.84 13.49
CA LEU A 408 1.67 -11.19 13.12
C LEU A 408 0.50 -11.68 13.98
N PHE A 409 0.33 -13.00 14.14
CA PHE A 409 -0.75 -13.59 14.92
C PHE A 409 -0.72 -13.14 16.38
N HIS A 410 0.47 -12.87 16.92
CA HIS A 410 0.66 -12.36 18.27
C HIS A 410 0.57 -10.83 18.39
N LEU A 411 0.31 -10.07 17.31
CA LEU A 411 -0.05 -8.65 17.41
C LEU A 411 -1.35 -8.48 18.20
N LEU A 412 -1.56 -7.33 18.85
CA LEU A 412 -2.68 -7.15 19.77
C LEU A 412 -3.99 -6.91 18.99
N PRO A 413 -5.02 -7.78 19.13
CA PRO A 413 -6.33 -7.54 18.54
C PRO A 413 -7.22 -6.62 19.37
N HIS A 414 -6.93 -6.46 20.67
CA HIS A 414 -7.79 -5.80 21.66
C HIS A 414 -9.25 -6.30 21.64
N THR A 415 -9.46 -7.61 21.41
CA THR A 415 -10.79 -8.22 21.18
C THR A 415 -11.86 -7.77 22.18
N GLU A 416 -11.52 -7.64 23.46
CA GLU A 416 -12.47 -7.27 24.53
C GLU A 416 -12.78 -5.76 24.61
N GLN A 417 -12.00 -4.92 23.92
CA GLN A 417 -12.13 -3.46 23.98
C GLN A 417 -12.91 -2.89 22.78
N HIS A 418 -13.11 -3.69 21.73
CA HIS A 418 -13.98 -3.34 20.60
C HIS A 418 -15.44 -3.32 21.03
N SER A 419 -16.23 -2.41 20.44
CA SER A 419 -17.67 -2.41 20.70
C SER A 419 -18.33 -3.70 20.18
N PRO A 420 -19.37 -4.22 20.86
CA PRO A 420 -20.10 -5.39 20.40
C PRO A 420 -20.63 -5.26 18.96
N GLU A 421 -21.12 -4.07 18.59
CA GLU A 421 -21.60 -3.74 17.24
C GLU A 421 -20.49 -3.91 16.20
N HIS A 422 -19.28 -3.45 16.52
CA HIS A 422 -18.13 -3.54 15.63
C HIS A 422 -17.68 -4.98 15.47
N LYS A 423 -17.54 -5.72 16.59
CA LYS A 423 -17.24 -7.16 16.57
C LYS A 423 -18.25 -7.90 15.68
N PHE A 424 -19.54 -7.61 15.86
CA PHE A 424 -20.62 -8.22 15.09
C PHE A 424 -20.51 -7.95 13.58
N LEU A 425 -20.26 -6.69 13.17
CA LEU A 425 -20.03 -6.34 11.77
C LEU A 425 -18.85 -7.12 11.17
N CYS A 426 -17.74 -7.18 11.90
CA CYS A 426 -16.55 -7.92 11.47
C CYS A 426 -16.84 -9.42 11.34
N THR A 427 -17.54 -10.00 12.33
CA THR A 427 -17.96 -11.40 12.31
C THR A 427 -18.83 -11.71 11.10
N LEU A 428 -19.91 -10.96 10.86
CA LEU A 428 -20.79 -11.19 9.71
C LEU A 428 -20.04 -11.06 8.38
N SER A 429 -19.16 -10.07 8.26
CA SER A 429 -18.37 -9.82 7.04
C SER A 429 -17.41 -10.98 6.75
N VAL A 430 -16.71 -11.49 7.77
CA VAL A 430 -15.79 -12.62 7.63
C VAL A 430 -16.54 -13.92 7.33
N VAL A 431 -17.63 -14.21 8.05
CA VAL A 431 -18.46 -15.39 7.80
C VAL A 431 -19.02 -15.37 6.38
N ALA A 432 -19.49 -14.22 5.90
CA ALA A 432 -20.00 -14.10 4.54
C ALA A 432 -18.94 -14.39 3.48
N LEU A 433 -17.72 -13.89 3.68
CA LEU A 433 -16.60 -14.17 2.79
C LEU A 433 -16.25 -15.67 2.79
N CYS A 434 -16.23 -16.32 3.95
CA CYS A 434 -15.97 -17.76 4.07
C CYS A 434 -17.08 -18.62 3.44
N LYS A 435 -18.35 -18.23 3.56
CA LYS A 435 -19.45 -18.94 2.89
C LYS A 435 -19.35 -18.80 1.36
N GLN A 436 -18.98 -17.63 0.87
CA GLN A 436 -18.76 -17.43 -0.57
C GLN A 436 -17.52 -18.17 -1.09
N LEU A 437 -16.46 -18.31 -0.28
CA LEU A 437 -15.32 -19.19 -0.59
C LEU A 437 -15.78 -20.65 -0.76
N GLN A 438 -16.61 -21.15 0.17
CA GLN A 438 -17.17 -22.51 0.11
C GLN A 438 -18.07 -22.69 -1.12
N ALA A 439 -18.99 -21.76 -1.36
CA ALA A 439 -19.92 -21.81 -2.49
C ALA A 439 -19.21 -21.74 -3.86
N ALA A 440 -18.11 -20.99 -3.94
CA ALA A 440 -17.26 -20.92 -5.13
C ALA A 440 -16.37 -22.15 -5.34
N GLY A 441 -16.36 -23.12 -4.41
CA GLY A 441 -15.50 -24.30 -4.46
C GLY A 441 -14.02 -23.98 -4.25
N LEU A 442 -13.69 -22.86 -3.58
CA LEU A 442 -12.32 -22.38 -3.39
C LEU A 442 -11.67 -22.89 -2.11
N GLU A 443 -12.37 -23.73 -1.34
CA GLU A 443 -11.90 -24.26 -0.08
C GLU A 443 -10.58 -25.02 -0.22
N ALA A 444 -10.46 -25.93 -1.20
CA ALA A 444 -9.23 -26.69 -1.42
C ALA A 444 -8.01 -25.80 -1.71
N ALA A 445 -8.22 -24.65 -2.37
CA ALA A 445 -7.18 -23.66 -2.64
C ALA A 445 -6.73 -22.90 -1.38
N VAL A 446 -7.61 -22.73 -0.39
CA VAL A 446 -7.30 -22.18 0.95
C VAL A 446 -6.55 -23.21 1.79
N LEU A 447 -6.95 -24.48 1.72
CA LEU A 447 -6.39 -25.56 2.53
C LEU A 447 -5.05 -26.12 2.00
N ASN A 448 -4.53 -25.58 0.90
CA ASN A 448 -3.32 -26.04 0.20
C ASN A 448 -3.40 -27.49 -0.32
N GLN A 449 -4.60 -28.01 -0.63
CA GLN A 449 -4.78 -29.38 -1.10
C GLN A 449 -4.66 -29.55 -2.63
N GLU A 450 -4.57 -28.47 -3.41
CA GLU A 450 -4.44 -28.53 -4.87
C GLU A 450 -3.07 -28.08 -5.41
N SER A 451 -2.50 -28.94 -6.26
CA SER A 451 -1.35 -28.62 -7.12
C SER A 451 -1.72 -27.51 -8.12
N PRO A 452 -0.82 -26.54 -8.41
CA PRO A 452 -1.08 -25.43 -9.33
C PRO A 452 -1.45 -25.82 -10.78
N GLN A 453 -1.32 -27.10 -11.16
CA GLN A 453 -1.32 -27.54 -12.56
C GLN A 453 -2.64 -28.16 -13.04
N GLN A 454 -3.63 -28.37 -12.17
CA GLN A 454 -4.92 -29.00 -12.53
C GLN A 454 -6.12 -28.11 -12.19
N TRP A 455 -6.14 -26.88 -12.71
CA TRP A 455 -7.34 -26.05 -12.63
C TRP A 455 -8.31 -26.37 -13.77
N SER A 456 -9.40 -27.06 -13.45
CA SER A 456 -10.59 -27.17 -14.31
C SER A 456 -11.60 -26.08 -13.91
N LYS A 457 -12.48 -25.65 -14.83
CA LYS A 457 -13.60 -24.75 -14.51
C LYS A 457 -14.30 -25.20 -13.21
N PRO A 458 -14.73 -24.27 -12.32
CA PRO A 458 -15.47 -24.64 -11.13
C PRO A 458 -16.66 -25.50 -11.54
N LYS A 459 -16.68 -26.75 -11.09
CA LYS A 459 -17.89 -27.58 -11.20
C LYS A 459 -18.94 -26.88 -10.35
N SER A 460 -20.11 -26.61 -10.91
CA SER A 460 -21.26 -26.16 -10.12
C SER A 460 -21.53 -27.23 -9.06
N CYS A 461 -21.16 -26.97 -7.81
CA CYS A 461 -21.35 -27.92 -6.73
C CYS A 461 -22.84 -27.94 -6.38
N GLY A 462 -23.46 -29.12 -6.51
CA GLY A 462 -24.84 -29.32 -6.09
C GLY A 462 -24.95 -29.22 -4.57
N LYS A 463 -25.93 -28.43 -4.11
CA LYS A 463 -26.39 -28.28 -2.71
C LYS A 463 -25.27 -28.36 -1.67
N THR A 464 -24.52 -27.27 -1.52
CA THR A 464 -23.63 -27.07 -0.36
C THR A 464 -24.46 -27.08 0.92
N SER A 465 -23.98 -27.78 1.96
CA SER A 465 -24.46 -27.58 3.33
C SER A 465 -24.38 -26.08 3.68
N ASP A 466 -25.42 -25.52 4.31
CA ASP A 466 -25.44 -24.11 4.76
C ASP A 466 -24.37 -23.82 5.83
N GLU A 467 -23.81 -24.86 6.43
CA GLU A 467 -22.80 -24.78 7.48
C GLU A 467 -21.38 -24.75 6.90
N LEU A 468 -20.53 -23.89 7.45
CA LEU A 468 -19.10 -23.87 7.13
C LEU A 468 -18.41 -25.16 7.58
N SER A 469 -17.47 -25.66 6.77
CA SER A 469 -16.58 -26.75 7.18
C SER A 469 -15.78 -26.40 8.44
N PRO A 470 -15.33 -27.39 9.23
CA PRO A 470 -14.47 -27.15 10.40
C PRO A 470 -13.22 -26.34 10.06
N GLU A 471 -12.60 -26.63 8.91
CA GLU A 471 -11.40 -25.95 8.43
C GLU A 471 -11.68 -24.49 8.07
N LEU A 472 -12.80 -24.20 7.39
CA LEU A 472 -13.19 -22.83 7.09
C LEU A 472 -13.64 -22.06 8.33
N LYS A 473 -14.15 -22.72 9.38
CA LYS A 473 -14.41 -22.08 10.68
C LYS A 473 -13.09 -21.64 11.34
N THR A 474 -12.05 -22.47 11.28
CA THR A 474 -10.69 -22.10 11.75
C THR A 474 -10.12 -20.93 10.96
N VAL A 475 -10.28 -20.93 9.63
CA VAL A 475 -9.87 -19.81 8.78
C VAL A 475 -10.65 -18.54 9.10
N ALA A 476 -11.98 -18.64 9.27
CA ALA A 476 -12.83 -17.51 9.64
C ALA A 476 -12.44 -16.93 11.00
N GLU A 477 -12.10 -17.77 11.98
CA GLU A 477 -11.65 -17.31 13.30
C GLU A 477 -10.32 -16.53 13.20
N ALA A 478 -9.35 -17.04 12.45
CA ALA A 478 -8.10 -16.33 12.18
C ALA A 478 -8.33 -15.01 11.43
N MET A 479 -9.17 -15.02 10.40
CA MET A 479 -9.54 -13.81 9.67
C MET A 479 -10.22 -12.77 10.56
N LEU A 480 -11.15 -13.18 11.42
CA LEU A 480 -11.82 -12.29 12.38
C LEU A 480 -10.81 -11.67 13.33
N ARG A 481 -9.85 -12.46 13.84
CA ARG A 481 -8.73 -11.95 14.63
C ARG A 481 -7.95 -10.88 13.86
N HIS A 482 -7.59 -11.15 12.61
CA HIS A 482 -6.82 -10.20 11.81
C HIS A 482 -7.58 -8.92 11.47
N VAL A 483 -8.89 -9.00 11.20
CA VAL A 483 -9.72 -7.80 10.99
C VAL A 483 -9.67 -6.90 12.23
N LEU A 484 -9.78 -7.47 13.44
CA LEU A 484 -9.69 -6.71 14.69
C LEU A 484 -8.26 -6.17 14.94
N GLN A 485 -7.22 -6.95 14.60
CA GLN A 485 -5.82 -6.49 14.68
C GLN A 485 -5.54 -5.32 13.74
N LEU A 486 -6.15 -5.25 12.56
CA LEU A 486 -5.91 -4.19 11.59
C LEU A 486 -6.30 -2.81 12.12
N GLN A 487 -7.26 -2.72 13.03
CA GLN A 487 -7.62 -1.44 13.64
C GLN A 487 -6.45 -0.83 14.43
N CYS A 488 -5.62 -1.66 15.06
CA CYS A 488 -4.55 -1.20 15.95
C CYS A 488 -3.14 -1.36 15.36
N ASN A 489 -2.95 -2.25 14.37
CA ASN A 489 -1.62 -2.62 13.88
C ASN A 489 -1.46 -2.45 12.36
N ALA A 490 -2.51 -2.03 11.64
CA ALA A 490 -2.37 -1.77 10.21
C ALA A 490 -1.56 -0.50 9.96
N GLN A 491 -0.59 -0.60 9.05
CA GLN A 491 0.14 0.56 8.54
C GLN A 491 -0.46 1.02 7.21
N ALA A 492 -0.68 2.33 7.10
CA ALA A 492 -0.99 2.98 5.84
C ALA A 492 0.30 3.22 5.06
N ILE A 493 0.50 2.49 3.95
CA ILE A 493 1.55 2.80 2.99
C ILE A 493 1.12 4.07 2.25
N THR A 494 1.92 5.12 2.34
CA THR A 494 1.62 6.43 1.74
C THR A 494 2.57 6.76 0.60
N VAL A 495 2.05 7.42 -0.42
CA VAL A 495 2.83 7.95 -1.55
C VAL A 495 2.48 9.41 -1.77
N MET A 496 3.42 10.18 -2.32
CA MET A 496 3.15 11.56 -2.73
C MET A 496 2.50 11.56 -4.11
N GLN A 497 1.28 12.09 -4.20
CA GLN A 497 0.54 12.24 -5.45
C GLN A 497 0.51 13.70 -5.88
N GLU A 498 0.81 13.94 -7.16
CA GLU A 498 0.74 15.27 -7.79
C GLU A 498 -0.71 15.68 -8.08
N LEU A 499 -1.06 16.92 -7.75
CA LEU A 499 -2.34 17.55 -8.03
C LEU A 499 -2.17 18.53 -9.21
N GLY A 500 -2.76 18.18 -10.35
CA GLY A 500 -2.83 19.06 -11.53
C GLY A 500 -1.89 18.66 -12.67
N PRO A 501 -2.05 19.28 -13.86
CA PRO A 501 -1.14 19.09 -14.98
C PRO A 501 0.23 19.65 -14.61
N GLY A 502 1.26 18.80 -14.63
CA GLY A 502 2.64 19.11 -14.23
C GLY A 502 3.39 20.07 -15.16
N ASP A 503 2.67 21.00 -15.80
CA ASP A 503 3.22 21.96 -16.76
C ASP A 503 3.76 23.24 -16.08
N GLY A 504 3.63 23.35 -14.75
CA GLY A 504 4.19 24.44 -13.93
C GLY A 504 5.55 24.08 -13.30
N ALA A 505 6.39 25.10 -13.03
CA ALA A 505 7.66 24.94 -12.31
C ALA A 505 7.50 24.45 -10.85
N VAL A 506 6.28 24.47 -10.34
CA VAL A 506 5.89 23.99 -9.01
C VAL A 506 4.74 23.01 -9.18
N VAL A 507 4.86 21.85 -8.55
CA VAL A 507 3.82 20.83 -8.56
C VAL A 507 3.29 20.67 -7.15
N ASP A 508 1.98 20.80 -6.97
CA ASP A 508 1.32 20.52 -5.70
C ASP A 508 1.32 19.01 -5.46
N LYS A 509 1.77 18.57 -4.28
CA LYS A 509 1.87 17.16 -3.92
C LYS A 509 1.19 16.92 -2.59
N LYS A 510 0.25 15.97 -2.56
CA LYS A 510 -0.38 15.50 -1.32
C LYS A 510 0.03 14.06 -0.99
N PRO A 511 0.24 13.72 0.29
CA PRO A 511 0.35 12.32 0.69
C PRO A 511 -1.02 11.66 0.54
N VAL A 512 -1.06 10.51 -0.12
CA VAL A 512 -2.26 9.67 -0.23
C VAL A 512 -1.99 8.28 0.32
N ARG A 513 -2.97 7.73 1.03
CA ARG A 513 -2.93 6.34 1.49
C ARG A 513 -3.10 5.42 0.28
N LEU A 514 -1.99 4.81 -0.14
CA LEU A 514 -1.96 3.91 -1.28
C LEU A 514 -2.46 2.51 -0.92
N ALA A 515 -1.98 1.96 0.20
CA ALA A 515 -2.26 0.58 0.59
C ALA A 515 -2.38 0.45 2.11
N THR A 516 -2.94 -0.68 2.54
CA THR A 516 -2.98 -1.12 3.93
C THR A 516 -2.14 -2.38 4.07
N ALA A 517 -1.29 -2.45 5.09
CA ALA A 517 -0.33 -3.53 5.25
C ALA A 517 -0.07 -3.90 6.70
N PHE A 518 0.41 -5.13 6.92
CA PHE A 518 0.97 -5.57 8.19
C PHE A 518 2.50 -5.60 8.12
N PHE A 519 3.12 -5.01 9.14
CA PHE A 519 4.56 -4.99 9.34
C PHE A 519 4.86 -5.41 10.78
N PRO A 520 5.01 -6.73 11.05
CA PRO A 520 5.21 -7.24 12.40
C PRO A 520 6.34 -6.56 13.19
N VAL A 521 7.49 -6.26 12.56
CA VAL A 521 8.63 -5.63 13.25
C VAL A 521 8.37 -4.14 13.47
N LEU A 522 7.83 -3.43 12.47
CA LEU A 522 7.41 -2.03 12.63
C LEU A 522 6.35 -1.85 13.73
N SER A 523 5.49 -2.86 13.92
CA SER A 523 4.44 -2.86 14.96
C SER A 523 5.00 -2.95 16.38
N LEU A 524 6.31 -3.15 16.56
CA LEU A 524 6.99 -3.09 17.87
C LEU A 524 7.29 -1.65 18.31
N LEU A 525 7.10 -0.65 17.46
CA LEU A 525 7.33 0.75 17.80
C LEU A 525 6.08 1.33 18.45
N ASN A 526 6.17 1.66 19.73
CA ASN A 526 5.11 2.32 20.46
C ASN A 526 4.91 3.77 20.03
N HIS A 527 3.76 4.32 20.41
CA HIS A 527 3.34 5.66 20.04
C HIS A 527 4.00 6.77 20.87
N SER A 528 4.48 7.81 20.20
CA SER A 528 4.63 9.16 20.76
C SER A 528 4.12 10.19 19.76
N CYS A 529 3.40 11.21 20.26
CA CYS A 529 2.99 12.32 19.40
C CYS A 529 4.17 13.19 18.95
N CYS A 530 5.32 13.07 19.63
CA CYS A 530 6.63 13.61 19.26
C CYS A 530 7.62 12.44 19.16
N PRO A 531 7.64 11.73 18.02
CA PRO A 531 8.47 10.54 17.86
C PRO A 531 9.95 10.91 17.66
N ASN A 532 10.84 9.99 18.04
CA ASN A 532 12.27 10.07 17.71
C ASN A 532 12.62 9.31 16.42
N THR A 533 11.60 8.85 15.68
CA THR A 533 11.75 8.19 14.39
C THR A 533 10.91 8.84 13.29
N SER A 534 11.26 8.52 12.04
CA SER A 534 10.48 8.77 10.84
C SER A 534 10.37 7.47 10.02
N VAL A 535 9.26 7.30 9.29
CA VAL A 535 8.99 6.12 8.48
C VAL A 535 8.76 6.54 7.03
N SER A 536 9.41 5.85 6.10
CA SER A 536 9.21 6.01 4.67
C SER A 536 8.93 4.66 4.01
N PHE A 537 8.26 4.70 2.85
CA PHE A 537 7.89 3.51 2.09
C PHE A 537 8.49 3.55 0.69
N SER A 538 8.97 2.40 0.22
CA SER A 538 9.34 2.16 -1.18
C SER A 538 8.66 0.89 -1.65
N GLY A 539 7.57 1.05 -2.41
CA GLY A 539 6.68 -0.08 -2.74
C GLY A 539 6.09 -0.69 -1.47
N THR A 540 6.42 -1.95 -1.20
CA THR A 540 5.99 -2.70 -0.01
C THR A 540 6.99 -2.66 1.15
N ALA A 541 8.16 -2.06 0.96
CA ALA A 541 9.20 -1.96 1.98
C ALA A 541 9.00 -0.70 2.86
N ALA A 542 9.04 -0.87 4.17
CA ALA A 542 9.13 0.20 5.15
C ALA A 542 10.59 0.39 5.60
N THR A 543 11.03 1.64 5.70
CA THR A 543 12.30 2.01 6.33
C THR A 543 12.03 2.99 7.47
N VAL A 544 12.53 2.65 8.66
CA VAL A 544 12.49 3.50 9.86
C VAL A 544 13.87 4.10 10.06
N ARG A 545 13.93 5.43 10.23
CA ARG A 545 15.17 6.16 10.55
C ARG A 545 14.99 6.98 11.81
N ALA A 546 16.07 7.14 12.57
CA ALA A 546 16.11 8.10 13.67
C ALA A 546 15.87 9.52 13.12
N SER A 547 14.89 10.25 13.66
CA SER A 547 14.64 11.66 13.34
C SER A 547 15.35 12.61 14.31
N GLN A 548 15.78 12.09 15.45
CA GLN A 548 16.43 12.79 16.56
C GLN A 548 17.50 11.88 17.16
N PRO A 549 18.45 12.41 17.96
CA PRO A 549 19.36 11.57 18.74
C PRO A 549 18.57 10.68 19.71
N ILE A 550 18.95 9.41 19.81
CA ILE A 550 18.34 8.45 20.74
C ILE A 550 19.45 7.88 21.62
N SER A 551 19.41 8.17 22.92
CA SER A 551 20.41 7.68 23.86
C SER A 551 20.23 6.19 24.14
N SER A 552 21.31 5.50 24.49
CA SER A 552 21.26 4.11 24.94
C SER A 552 20.21 3.91 26.05
N GLY A 553 19.40 2.86 25.92
CA GLY A 553 18.29 2.55 26.82
C GLY A 553 16.98 3.29 26.52
N GLN A 554 16.98 4.33 25.68
CA GLN A 554 15.74 5.01 25.30
C GLN A 554 14.89 4.17 24.34
N GLU A 555 13.57 4.32 24.46
CA GLU A 555 12.61 3.66 23.59
C GLU A 555 12.58 4.28 22.20
N VAL A 556 12.44 3.44 21.19
CA VAL A 556 12.29 3.84 19.79
C VAL A 556 10.80 3.99 19.50
N LEU A 557 10.38 5.23 19.29
CA LEU A 557 8.98 5.64 19.26
C LEU A 557 8.56 6.10 17.87
N HIS A 558 7.39 5.66 17.44
CA HIS A 558 6.74 6.07 16.19
C HIS A 558 5.51 6.96 16.47
N CYS A 559 5.00 7.66 15.45
CA CYS A 559 3.76 8.41 15.56
C CYS A 559 2.67 7.77 14.69
N TYR A 560 1.57 7.38 15.31
CA TYR A 560 0.45 6.64 14.68
C TYR A 560 -0.47 7.55 13.85
N GLY A 561 -0.01 8.75 13.49
CA GLY A 561 -0.77 9.77 12.77
C GLY A 561 -0.87 11.10 13.54
N PRO A 562 -1.36 11.12 14.79
CA PRO A 562 -1.61 12.36 15.52
C PRO A 562 -0.32 13.01 16.04
N HIS A 563 0.24 13.93 15.25
CA HIS A 563 1.51 14.59 15.56
C HIS A 563 1.31 15.93 16.27
N TRP A 564 2.11 16.19 17.31
CA TRP A 564 2.01 17.40 18.15
C TRP A 564 2.13 18.70 17.36
N CYS A 565 2.96 18.71 16.31
CA CYS A 565 3.16 19.91 15.51
C CYS A 565 1.96 20.27 14.61
N ARG A 566 0.93 19.40 14.50
CA ARG A 566 -0.24 19.61 13.62
C ARG A 566 -1.57 19.66 14.38
N MET A 567 -1.65 19.05 15.56
CA MET A 567 -2.90 18.80 16.25
C MET A 567 -2.77 19.10 17.75
N ARG A 568 -3.84 19.63 18.35
CA ARG A 568 -3.92 19.85 19.80
C ARG A 568 -4.08 18.53 20.55
N VAL A 569 -3.71 18.51 21.83
CA VAL A 569 -3.76 17.29 22.66
C VAL A 569 -5.14 16.65 22.68
N ALA A 570 -6.23 17.42 22.72
CA ALA A 570 -7.59 16.86 22.72
C ALA A 570 -7.89 16.06 21.43
N GLU A 571 -7.61 16.63 20.25
CA GLU A 571 -7.74 15.94 18.96
C GLU A 571 -6.81 14.74 18.87
N ARG A 572 -5.55 14.87 19.34
CA ARG A 572 -4.59 13.77 19.35
C ARG A 572 -5.11 12.59 20.16
N GLN A 573 -5.61 12.83 21.38
CA GLN A 573 -6.16 11.78 22.24
C GLN A 573 -7.41 11.16 21.63
N GLN A 574 -8.30 11.96 21.04
CA GLN A 574 -9.51 11.45 20.38
C GLN A 574 -9.15 10.51 19.22
N LEU A 575 -8.17 10.86 18.38
CA LEU A 575 -7.73 9.99 17.29
C LEU A 575 -7.02 8.73 17.78
N LEU A 576 -6.43 8.75 18.97
CA LEU A 576 -5.73 7.59 19.55
C LEU A 576 -6.66 6.60 20.26
N THR A 577 -7.94 6.96 20.54
CA THR A 577 -8.87 6.04 21.22
C THR A 577 -9.08 4.74 20.45
N GLN A 578 -8.91 4.75 19.12
CA GLN A 578 -8.98 3.55 18.26
C GLN A 578 -7.92 2.48 18.61
N TYR A 579 -6.84 2.87 19.29
CA TYR A 579 -5.77 1.99 19.76
C TYR A 579 -5.94 1.59 21.24
N PHE A 580 -7.03 2.03 21.88
CA PHE A 580 -7.41 1.66 23.23
C PHE A 580 -6.38 2.02 24.32
N PHE A 581 -5.66 3.13 24.15
CA PHE A 581 -4.79 3.69 25.18
C PHE A 581 -4.91 5.21 25.23
N LYS A 582 -4.40 5.81 26.32
CA LYS A 582 -4.27 7.28 26.47
C LYS A 582 -2.80 7.66 26.38
N CYS A 583 -2.43 8.54 25.45
CA CYS A 583 -1.04 8.92 25.28
C CYS A 583 -0.56 9.82 26.43
N ARG A 584 0.57 9.47 27.03
CA ARG A 584 1.24 10.27 28.08
C ARG A 584 2.64 10.71 27.65
N CYS A 585 2.89 10.86 26.35
CA CYS A 585 4.19 11.34 25.88
C CYS A 585 4.45 12.78 26.36
N ARG A 586 5.73 13.19 26.37
CA ARG A 586 6.18 14.53 26.76
C ARG A 586 5.32 15.64 26.16
N ALA A 587 5.08 15.60 24.84
CA ALA A 587 4.28 16.61 24.15
C ALA A 587 2.78 16.62 24.54
N CYS A 588 2.22 15.51 25.06
CA CYS A 588 0.88 15.51 25.63
C CYS A 588 0.87 16.11 27.03
N LEU A 589 1.86 15.76 27.86
CA LEU A 589 1.95 16.23 29.24
C LEU A 589 2.19 17.73 29.30
N GLU A 590 3.18 18.24 28.54
CA GLU A 590 3.50 19.67 28.48
C GLU A 590 2.31 20.53 27.99
N GLU A 591 1.48 20.03 27.07
CA GLU A 591 0.30 20.77 26.59
C GLU A 591 -0.87 20.76 27.62
N LEU A 592 -0.88 19.79 28.54
CA LEU A 592 -1.91 19.67 29.58
C LEU A 592 -1.55 20.39 30.89
N GLU A 593 -0.32 20.88 31.05
CA GLU A 593 0.11 21.59 32.26
C GLU A 593 -0.59 22.95 32.40
N PRO A 594 -1.30 23.21 33.53
CA PRO A 594 -1.96 24.48 33.77
C PRO A 594 -0.93 25.59 33.97
N GLY A 595 -1.00 26.64 33.13
CA GLY A 595 -0.07 27.78 33.15
C GLY A 595 0.93 27.81 31.98
N VAL A 596 1.08 26.69 31.25
CA VAL A 596 1.81 26.70 29.97
C VAL A 596 0.92 27.38 28.93
N LYS A 597 1.32 28.58 28.49
CA LYS A 597 0.68 29.25 27.35
C LYS A 597 0.68 28.23 26.20
N SER A 598 -0.52 27.91 25.68
CA SER A 598 -0.83 26.99 24.56
C SER A 598 0.35 26.70 23.62
N VAL A 599 0.43 25.54 22.94
CA VAL A 599 1.39 25.28 21.83
C VAL A 599 1.45 26.44 20.80
N VAL A 600 0.40 27.24 20.68
CA VAL A 600 0.37 28.52 19.94
C VAL A 600 1.40 29.55 20.46
N SER A 601 1.62 29.63 21.77
CA SER A 601 2.63 30.47 22.43
C SER A 601 4.06 29.94 22.30
N ILE A 602 4.29 28.63 22.19
CA ILE A 602 5.62 28.08 21.85
C ILE A 602 5.99 28.40 20.40
N ARG A 603 5.01 28.33 19.47
CA ARG A 603 5.20 28.77 18.08
C ARG A 603 5.53 30.27 17.93
N ASN A 604 5.23 31.06 18.95
CA ASN A 604 5.52 32.50 19.02
C ASN A 604 6.63 32.83 20.04
N SER A 605 7.43 31.84 20.43
CA SER A 605 8.58 32.05 21.32
C SER A 605 9.88 32.09 20.53
N PHE A 606 10.77 33.00 20.89
CA PHE A 606 12.06 33.18 20.22
C PHE A 606 13.15 32.41 20.97
N CYS A 607 14.12 31.85 20.26
CA CYS A 607 15.31 31.25 20.86
C CYS A 607 16.44 32.28 20.95
N CYS A 608 17.23 32.19 22.01
CA CYS A 608 18.44 32.98 22.19
C CYS A 608 19.45 32.62 21.10
N PRO A 609 20.00 33.60 20.35
CA PRO A 609 20.94 33.32 19.27
C PRO A 609 22.27 32.74 19.75
N LYS A 610 22.62 32.89 21.04
CA LYS A 610 23.89 32.39 21.59
C LYS A 610 23.81 30.97 22.14
N CYS A 611 22.79 30.66 22.94
CA CYS A 611 22.70 29.39 23.66
C CYS A 611 21.46 28.56 23.32
N GLN A 612 20.62 29.03 22.38
CA GLN A 612 19.38 28.38 21.95
C GLN A 612 18.32 28.19 23.04
N ALA A 613 18.56 28.68 24.27
CA ALA A 613 17.56 28.71 25.33
C ALA A 613 16.41 29.66 24.98
N GLN A 614 15.24 29.46 25.58
CA GLN A 614 14.05 30.24 25.29
C GLN A 614 14.24 31.71 25.73
N MET A 615 13.72 32.63 24.94
CA MET A 615 13.65 34.05 25.30
C MET A 615 12.34 34.33 26.05
N GLN A 616 12.41 34.93 27.24
CA GLN A 616 11.29 35.16 28.16
C GLN A 616 11.21 36.64 28.57
N GLY A 617 10.01 37.11 28.94
CA GLY A 617 9.72 38.51 29.28
C GLY A 617 8.34 38.93 28.77
N GLU A 618 7.59 39.73 29.53
CA GLU A 618 6.21 40.13 29.17
C GLU A 618 6.14 41.42 28.34
N GLU A 619 7.17 42.26 28.41
CA GLU A 619 7.25 43.55 27.72
C GLU A 619 8.04 43.43 26.40
N ASP A 620 8.48 44.57 25.84
CA ASP A 620 9.26 44.60 24.60
C ASP A 620 10.65 43.97 24.77
N THR A 621 11.24 43.95 25.97
CA THR A 621 12.55 43.31 26.17
C THR A 621 12.37 41.84 26.54
N LEU A 622 12.89 40.95 25.70
CA LEU A 622 13.01 39.53 25.96
C LEU A 622 14.42 39.18 26.42
N CYS A 623 14.56 38.53 27.56
CA CYS A 623 15.82 38.04 28.09
C CYS A 623 15.94 36.53 27.90
N CYS A 624 17.16 36.04 27.72
CA CYS A 624 17.44 34.62 27.67
C CYS A 624 17.08 33.96 29.01
N SER A 625 16.39 32.82 28.96
CA SER A 625 15.99 32.05 30.15
C SER A 625 17.14 31.32 30.84
N ASN A 626 18.33 31.30 30.23
CA ASN A 626 19.52 30.73 30.84
C ASN A 626 20.20 31.82 31.68
N GLU A 627 20.23 31.65 33.00
CA GLU A 627 20.83 32.60 33.95
C GLU A 627 22.32 32.89 33.67
N ALA A 628 23.04 31.94 33.05
CA ALA A 628 24.42 32.13 32.63
C ALA A 628 24.56 32.93 31.31
N CYS A 629 23.46 33.36 30.69
CA CYS A 629 23.43 34.02 29.39
C CYS A 629 22.71 35.36 29.45
N ALA A 630 23.46 36.47 29.49
CA ALA A 630 22.92 37.83 29.54
C ALA A 630 22.40 38.36 28.18
N THR A 631 21.94 37.49 27.28
CA THR A 631 21.44 37.92 25.96
C THR A 631 20.01 38.41 26.08
N SER A 632 19.72 39.58 25.53
CA SER A 632 18.36 40.11 25.40
C SER A 632 18.10 40.61 23.97
N ALA A 633 16.83 40.72 23.60
CA ALA A 633 16.40 41.26 22.31
C ALA A 633 14.99 41.88 22.41
N SER A 634 14.69 42.83 21.51
CA SER A 634 13.35 43.41 21.40
C SER A 634 12.37 42.42 20.75
N ARG A 635 11.19 42.28 21.37
CA ARG A 635 10.07 41.46 20.93
C ARG A 635 9.47 42.05 19.66
N GLU A 636 9.31 43.37 19.59
CA GLU A 636 8.84 44.05 18.38
C GLU A 636 9.79 43.82 17.20
N HIS A 637 11.10 43.95 17.43
CA HIS A 637 12.10 43.71 16.41
C HIS A 637 12.06 42.28 15.86
N LEU A 638 12.02 41.28 16.76
CA LEU A 638 11.96 39.87 16.36
C LEU A 638 10.63 39.52 15.66
N SER A 639 9.53 40.10 16.12
CA SER A 639 8.21 39.92 15.50
C SER A 639 8.14 40.56 14.12
N GLY A 640 8.71 41.76 13.94
CA GLY A 640 8.82 42.43 12.65
C GLY A 640 9.65 41.62 11.65
N ARG A 641 10.79 41.05 12.09
CA ARG A 641 11.59 40.13 11.26
C ARG A 641 10.82 38.87 10.87
N LEU A 642 10.04 38.30 11.79
CA LEU A 642 9.21 37.13 11.50
C LEU A 642 8.14 37.46 10.46
N GLN A 643 7.47 38.62 10.58
CA GLN A 643 6.49 39.08 9.61
C GLN A 643 7.10 39.33 8.23
N ASP A 644 8.28 39.97 8.17
CA ASP A 644 8.99 40.19 6.91
C ASP A 644 9.37 38.85 6.25
N LEU A 645 9.92 37.90 7.02
CA LEU A 645 10.20 36.54 6.53
C LEU A 645 8.93 35.83 6.04
N GLN A 646 7.81 35.92 6.77
CA GLN A 646 6.55 35.33 6.34
C GLN A 646 6.03 35.96 5.05
N GLN A 647 6.20 37.29 4.88
CA GLN A 647 5.80 38.00 3.68
C GLN A 647 6.71 37.68 2.49
N GLN A 648 8.02 37.55 2.72
CA GLN A 648 8.98 37.07 1.72
C GLN A 648 8.67 35.64 1.29
N ILE A 649 8.40 34.73 2.24
CA ILE A 649 7.98 33.35 1.94
C ILE A 649 6.67 33.34 1.14
N LYS A 650 5.68 34.14 1.53
CA LYS A 650 4.41 34.25 0.79
C LYS A 650 4.65 34.75 -0.64
N LYS A 651 5.45 35.79 -0.80
CA LYS A 651 5.81 36.34 -2.11
C LYS A 651 6.60 35.33 -2.95
N ALA A 652 7.53 34.59 -2.35
CA ALA A 652 8.27 33.52 -3.00
C ALA A 652 7.33 32.40 -3.44
N LEU A 653 6.41 31.94 -2.58
CA LEU A 653 5.39 30.94 -2.92
C LEU A 653 4.48 31.41 -4.06
N ASP A 654 4.08 32.69 -4.06
CA ASP A 654 3.27 33.26 -5.14
C ASP A 654 4.07 33.34 -6.44
N LEU A 655 5.33 33.81 -6.40
CA LEU A 655 6.24 33.84 -7.56
C LEU A 655 6.51 32.45 -8.13
N LEU A 656 6.67 31.46 -7.24
CA LEU A 656 6.82 30.05 -7.57
C LEU A 656 5.55 29.52 -8.26
N ARG A 657 4.35 29.83 -7.76
CA ARG A 657 3.06 29.45 -8.38
C ARG A 657 2.86 30.02 -9.78
N VAL A 658 3.32 31.24 -10.07
CA VAL A 658 3.28 31.84 -11.42
C VAL A 658 4.51 31.55 -12.28
N GLY A 659 5.35 30.57 -11.90
CA GLY A 659 6.46 30.09 -12.73
C GLY A 659 7.64 31.06 -12.86
N LYS A 660 7.79 32.03 -11.95
CA LYS A 660 8.89 33.01 -11.93
C LYS A 660 9.96 32.66 -10.88
N ALA A 661 10.37 31.39 -10.86
CA ALA A 661 11.29 30.85 -9.84
C ALA A 661 12.64 31.60 -9.78
N GLY A 662 13.14 32.15 -10.90
CA GLY A 662 14.39 32.94 -10.90
C GLY A 662 14.29 34.33 -10.26
N LYS A 663 13.11 34.74 -9.77
CA LYS A 663 12.86 36.00 -9.04
C LYS A 663 12.41 35.78 -7.59
N ALA A 664 12.19 34.52 -7.22
CA ALA A 664 11.93 34.09 -5.84
C ALA A 664 13.28 33.84 -5.17
#